data_AF-A0A520W3K5-F1
#
_entry.id   AF-A0A520W3K5-F1
#
_cell.length_a   1.000
_cell.length_b   1.000
_cell.length_c   1.000
_cell.angle_alpha   90.00
_cell.angle_beta   90.00
_cell.angle_gamma   90.00
#
_symmetry.space_group_name_H-M   'P 1'
#
loop_
_entity.id
_entity.type
_entity.pdbx_description
1 polymer ?
#
loop_
_entity_poly.entity_id
_entity_poly.type
_entity_poly.pdbx_seq_one_letter_code
_entity_poly.pdbx_strand_id
1 'polypeptide(L)'
;MAKTKILIPIFIAISIFILIDQDPVYASDCENNAVAPLTSTLDIQRYLNCNGFNPGPLDGELGPATKRAIRTFQTTNGLAADGVVGPRTKAAMRAYSPTIFTFTGAGWGHGVGLSQYGAKGLAELGASFCSDTSTCTSEEIVKYYFTGTNVEDLSNLSLSSPAIETNEESIWVNLARNTNSTSITTLPSSSPPTLAICQAGFNQTAQAQVFLTTRGFEPGLIDGSFGPKTENAISDYQASKGLSQSGAVDDATYNQMKQDASVDGPCESPLGPLKIGGGATLKFQNYKGSCSIRGHYLAPSVSGSCDLSIKWTNGGRLRIGTRELNHGTLKFRTTGVSSGFHVLLAIDLENYLLGLAEMPSHWNVKALEAQALVGRSYAVYQFLKTDIPSQKTDLNAGLSDSTKKYCWCHIGSTASSQYYYGYLKEIAGPNWATAVTNTSGKVITYGTSSYTMSNVIQSFYSSSTGGKTNDNVVGFGSATKWPYLNTVDDPWSVDTRVSNSSAAWSHDYSAYQLTSNILCGESKCFDSITDIYVSSVAESGAALEITMKGYKNGALKTVTKSGRNIKSQLGFKSHYFKTGSASDISTLSVGPVTVQTSTSSTSSTSSTSSSSSSGDTPLYATSSKGLEYLASSGLINKCEETATACQAKVLTREEAAAISVITGQISLTYPNAYSDDDQSIYQSAINGLPYHGIHICLDTGIGFLPNDGLGRDEFACLIVKSFKAGESNELTGTSDPYTDDGGTSWDKEIHILANYNLIPSCSSLSEKVCPSRKITVGEASYIVNKLVENSLISSDLFSSNRFQNSWNIAEGEVEEAATTAVSNVGSSASCVPKDNSQRSLNNILEIQQFLSDNGFNPGPIDGQSGAKTTASIKEFQIQAGLSADGVAGNKTKSSMRKWTGCDTCSARNNSNADLSNISGIQTFLANNGFNPGVIDGKIGSYTREAIKAFQRAVGLIPDGVAGNRTKAEMKNYTGC
;
A
#
# COMPACT_ATOMS: atom_id res chain seq x y z
N MET A 1 -80.51 52.95 32.37
CA MET A 1 -81.25 54.14 31.90
C MET A 1 -81.13 54.23 30.38
N ALA A 2 -82.13 54.87 29.75
CA ALA A 2 -82.10 55.72 28.55
C ALA A 2 -80.90 55.58 27.57
N LYS A 3 -81.13 55.19 26.29
CA LYS A 3 -81.30 56.06 25.08
C LYS A 3 -79.95 56.68 24.62
N THR A 4 -79.64 56.74 23.32
CA THR A 4 -80.46 57.25 22.20
C THR A 4 -80.19 56.52 20.87
N LYS A 5 -81.12 56.64 19.90
CA LYS A 5 -81.06 56.05 18.53
C LYS A 5 -80.69 57.09 17.47
N ILE A 6 -80.22 56.63 16.30
CA ILE A 6 -80.64 57.00 14.92
C ILE A 6 -79.72 56.18 13.95
N LEU A 7 -80.15 55.16 13.19
CA LEU A 7 -81.11 55.12 12.05
C LEU A 7 -80.52 55.83 10.81
N ILE A 8 -80.45 55.31 9.58
CA ILE A 8 -80.81 54.06 8.86
C ILE A 8 -80.31 54.26 7.38
N PRO A 9 -80.23 53.28 6.44
CA PRO A 9 -81.38 52.47 6.01
C PRO A 9 -81.14 50.96 5.71
N ILE A 10 -80.63 50.61 4.53
CA ILE A 10 -80.97 49.42 3.71
C ILE A 10 -79.71 49.03 2.89
N PHE A 11 -79.44 47.79 2.44
CA PHE A 11 -80.31 46.64 2.10
C PHE A 11 -79.90 45.32 2.78
N ILE A 12 -80.46 44.18 2.32
CA ILE A 12 -80.33 42.83 2.92
C ILE A 12 -80.19 41.75 1.82
N ALA A 13 -79.28 40.80 2.02
CA ALA A 13 -79.34 39.44 1.48
C ALA A 13 -78.76 38.46 2.53
N ILE A 14 -79.23 37.20 2.53
CA ILE A 14 -78.96 36.24 3.61
C ILE A 14 -77.86 35.26 3.19
N SER A 15 -76.88 35.03 4.08
CA SER A 15 -76.05 33.81 4.12
C SER A 15 -75.72 33.47 5.56
N ILE A 16 -75.66 32.17 5.87
CA ILE A 16 -75.46 31.63 7.22
C ILE A 16 -73.96 31.54 7.51
N PHE A 17 -73.52 32.13 8.64
CA PHE A 17 -72.17 31.91 9.17
C PHE A 17 -72.10 30.54 9.88
N ILE A 18 -71.64 29.53 9.15
CA ILE A 18 -71.02 28.34 9.74
C ILE A 18 -69.51 28.53 9.63
N LEU A 19 -68.80 28.34 10.74
CA LEU A 19 -67.36 28.11 10.72
C LEU A 19 -67.14 26.72 10.09
N ILE A 20 -66.70 26.69 8.84
CA ILE A 20 -66.25 25.46 8.17
C ILE A 20 -64.75 25.28 8.47
N ASP A 21 -64.34 24.03 8.60
CA ASP A 21 -63.03 23.60 9.08
C ASP A 21 -61.81 24.22 8.36
N GLN A 22 -60.70 24.23 9.08
CA GLN A 22 -59.38 24.28 8.47
C GLN A 22 -59.05 22.91 7.87
N ASP A 23 -59.02 22.79 6.55
CA ASP A 23 -58.41 21.62 5.91
C ASP A 23 -56.89 21.60 6.21
N PRO A 24 -56.30 20.45 6.59
CA PRO A 24 -54.98 20.42 7.23
C PRO A 24 -53.82 19.97 6.31
N VAL A 25 -52.62 19.92 6.90
CA VAL A 25 -51.37 19.33 6.38
C VAL A 25 -50.67 20.10 5.25
N TYR A 26 -49.43 20.55 5.51
CA TYR A 26 -48.21 20.35 4.69
C TYR A 26 -47.00 21.09 5.32
N ALA A 27 -46.70 20.77 6.58
CA ALA A 27 -45.66 21.45 7.37
C ALA A 27 -44.72 20.48 8.11
N SER A 28 -44.38 19.34 7.47
CA SER A 28 -43.71 18.23 8.17
C SER A 28 -43.00 17.20 7.26
N ASP A 29 -42.22 17.62 6.25
CA ASP A 29 -41.32 16.68 5.54
C ASP A 29 -40.10 17.36 4.89
N CYS A 30 -39.15 17.80 5.72
CA CYS A 30 -37.79 18.11 5.26
C CYS A 30 -36.81 16.93 5.48
N GLU A 31 -37.23 15.87 6.17
CA GLU A 31 -36.39 14.71 6.50
C GLU A 31 -35.93 13.97 5.23
N ASN A 32 -36.80 13.88 4.22
CA ASN A 32 -36.56 13.14 2.99
C ASN A 32 -35.99 13.99 1.83
N ASN A 33 -35.54 15.22 2.09
CA ASN A 33 -35.22 16.17 1.02
C ASN A 33 -34.07 15.72 0.08
N ALA A 34 -33.18 14.85 0.57
CA ALA A 34 -32.09 14.24 -0.20
C ALA A 34 -32.55 13.44 -1.45
N VAL A 35 -33.82 13.01 -1.48
CA VAL A 35 -34.34 12.14 -2.55
C VAL A 35 -35.37 12.83 -3.45
N ALA A 36 -35.55 14.14 -3.33
CA ALA A 36 -36.43 14.94 -4.18
C ALA A 36 -36.23 14.64 -5.69
N PRO A 37 -37.31 14.57 -6.50
CA PRO A 37 -37.17 14.27 -7.93
C PRO A 37 -36.34 15.31 -8.71
N LEU A 38 -36.38 16.57 -8.29
CA LEU A 38 -35.76 17.71 -8.99
C LEU A 38 -36.20 17.79 -10.46
N THR A 39 -37.44 17.41 -10.75
CA THR A 39 -38.06 17.37 -12.08
C THR A 39 -38.87 18.63 -12.38
N SER A 40 -39.61 19.13 -11.40
CA SER A 40 -40.41 20.36 -11.46
C SER A 40 -39.72 21.52 -10.73
N THR A 41 -40.18 22.75 -10.99
CA THR A 41 -39.78 23.92 -10.20
C THR A 41 -40.20 23.80 -8.73
N LEU A 42 -41.34 23.15 -8.45
CA LEU A 42 -41.83 22.94 -7.10
C LEU A 42 -40.91 21.99 -6.31
N ASP A 43 -40.36 20.96 -6.97
CA ASP A 43 -39.34 20.09 -6.37
C ASP A 43 -38.08 20.90 -5.99
N ILE A 44 -37.68 21.82 -6.87
CA ILE A 44 -36.51 22.70 -6.69
C ILE A 44 -36.75 23.70 -5.56
N GLN A 45 -37.95 24.30 -5.46
CA GLN A 45 -38.31 25.20 -4.37
C GLN A 45 -38.33 24.46 -3.03
N ARG A 46 -39.01 23.32 -2.94
CA ARG A 46 -39.03 22.46 -1.73
C ARG A 46 -37.60 22.10 -1.32
N TYR A 47 -36.78 21.68 -2.30
CA TYR A 47 -35.39 21.34 -2.08
C TYR A 47 -34.56 22.49 -1.50
N LEU A 48 -34.69 23.69 -2.05
CA LEU A 48 -33.95 24.86 -1.61
C LEU A 48 -34.42 25.31 -0.21
N ASN A 49 -35.74 25.34 0.03
CA ASN A 49 -36.33 25.73 1.30
C ASN A 49 -35.87 24.84 2.47
N CYS A 50 -35.99 23.51 2.32
CA CYS A 50 -35.57 22.55 3.35
C CYS A 50 -34.04 22.47 3.55
N ASN A 51 -33.24 23.13 2.69
CA ASN A 51 -31.79 23.29 2.85
C ASN A 51 -31.37 24.71 3.26
N GLY A 52 -32.30 25.56 3.71
CA GLY A 52 -32.02 26.93 4.17
C GLY A 52 -31.90 28.00 3.07
N PHE A 53 -32.00 27.62 1.80
CA PHE A 53 -31.97 28.54 0.66
C PHE A 53 -33.38 29.05 0.34
N ASN A 54 -33.89 30.01 1.12
CA ASN A 54 -35.26 30.54 0.98
C ASN A 54 -35.63 30.90 -0.49
N PRO A 55 -36.54 30.16 -1.15
CA PRO A 55 -36.87 30.33 -2.56
C PRO A 55 -38.06 31.27 -2.78
N GLY A 56 -38.65 31.85 -1.74
CA GLY A 56 -39.99 32.43 -1.78
C GLY A 56 -41.08 31.37 -1.57
N PRO A 57 -42.32 31.60 -2.04
CA PRO A 57 -43.41 30.63 -1.92
C PRO A 57 -43.10 29.30 -2.62
N LEU A 58 -43.75 28.23 -2.18
CA LEU A 58 -43.69 26.91 -2.81
C LEU A 58 -44.82 26.77 -3.85
N ASP A 59 -44.82 27.66 -4.84
CA ASP A 59 -45.89 27.86 -5.83
C ASP A 59 -45.69 27.11 -7.17
N GLY A 60 -44.48 26.60 -7.43
CA GLY A 60 -44.10 25.99 -8.71
C GLY A 60 -43.62 26.98 -9.77
N GLU A 61 -43.52 28.29 -9.47
CA GLU A 61 -43.06 29.31 -10.41
C GLU A 61 -41.56 29.62 -10.27
N LEU A 62 -40.87 29.82 -11.40
CA LEU A 62 -39.44 30.14 -11.41
C LEU A 62 -39.21 31.65 -11.19
N GLY A 63 -39.76 32.16 -10.10
CA GLY A 63 -39.79 33.57 -9.73
C GLY A 63 -38.42 34.16 -9.33
N PRO A 64 -38.35 35.48 -9.08
CA PRO A 64 -37.10 36.15 -8.71
C PRO A 64 -36.48 35.65 -7.41
N ALA A 65 -37.30 35.20 -6.45
CA ALA A 65 -36.83 34.59 -5.21
C ALA A 65 -36.23 33.19 -5.47
N THR A 66 -36.94 32.31 -6.19
CA THR A 66 -36.44 30.98 -6.57
C THR A 66 -35.12 31.06 -7.34
N LYS A 67 -35.03 31.96 -8.34
CA LYS A 67 -33.79 32.23 -9.09
C LYS A 67 -32.65 32.75 -8.22
N ARG A 68 -32.94 33.53 -7.17
CA ARG A 68 -31.94 33.99 -6.19
C ARG A 68 -31.45 32.82 -5.34
N ALA A 69 -32.34 32.00 -4.81
CA ALA A 69 -32.00 30.80 -4.03
C ALA A 69 -31.17 29.79 -4.83
N ILE A 70 -31.50 29.55 -6.11
CA ILE A 70 -30.68 28.71 -7.01
C ILE A 70 -29.26 29.28 -7.13
N ARG A 71 -29.11 30.61 -7.31
CA ARG A 71 -27.79 31.25 -7.38
C ARG A 71 -27.02 31.17 -6.07
N THR A 72 -27.66 31.41 -4.93
CA THR A 72 -27.03 31.26 -3.61
C THR A 72 -26.56 29.82 -3.43
N PHE A 73 -27.41 28.82 -3.72
CA PHE A 73 -27.04 27.40 -3.69
C PHE A 73 -25.84 27.09 -4.61
N GLN A 74 -25.85 27.61 -5.84
CA GLN A 74 -24.75 27.45 -6.79
C GLN A 74 -23.44 28.03 -6.26
N THR A 75 -23.44 29.27 -5.78
CA THR A 75 -22.26 29.93 -5.19
C THR A 75 -21.73 29.15 -3.98
N THR A 76 -22.62 28.75 -3.05
CA THR A 76 -22.25 27.94 -1.86
C THR A 76 -21.64 26.58 -2.23
N ASN A 77 -21.98 26.03 -3.40
CA ASN A 77 -21.47 24.74 -3.89
C ASN A 77 -20.40 24.88 -5.00
N GLY A 78 -19.77 26.05 -5.14
CA GLY A 78 -18.67 26.27 -6.09
C GLY A 78 -19.08 26.17 -7.58
N LEU A 79 -20.35 26.35 -7.90
CA LEU A 79 -20.89 26.35 -9.26
C LEU A 79 -21.02 27.76 -9.82
N ALA A 80 -21.07 27.87 -11.15
CA ALA A 80 -21.46 29.11 -11.82
C ALA A 80 -22.89 29.50 -11.42
N ALA A 81 -23.06 30.69 -10.85
CA ALA A 81 -24.32 31.20 -10.32
C ALA A 81 -25.24 31.78 -11.41
N ASP A 82 -25.55 30.99 -12.44
CA ASP A 82 -26.43 31.39 -13.55
C ASP A 82 -27.91 31.48 -13.13
N GLY A 83 -28.34 30.76 -12.08
CA GLY A 83 -29.74 30.65 -11.65
C GLY A 83 -30.52 29.56 -12.38
N VAL A 84 -29.83 28.64 -13.06
CA VAL A 84 -30.40 27.56 -13.88
C VAL A 84 -30.09 26.21 -13.24
N VAL A 85 -31.12 25.40 -13.01
CA VAL A 85 -30.96 24.06 -12.43
C VAL A 85 -30.62 23.03 -13.52
N GLY A 86 -29.48 23.25 -14.18
CA GLY A 86 -28.90 22.33 -15.16
C GLY A 86 -28.26 21.09 -14.52
N PRO A 87 -27.68 20.16 -15.32
CA PRO A 87 -27.17 18.89 -14.82
C PRO A 87 -26.13 18.99 -13.71
N ARG A 88 -25.23 20.00 -13.75
CA ARG A 88 -24.23 20.24 -12.69
C ARG A 88 -24.90 20.72 -11.40
N THR A 89 -25.87 21.62 -11.50
CA THR A 89 -26.70 22.08 -10.36
C THR A 89 -27.49 20.92 -9.75
N LYS A 90 -28.14 20.08 -10.56
CA LYS A 90 -28.86 18.88 -10.07
C LYS A 90 -27.92 17.84 -9.44
N ALA A 91 -26.69 17.70 -9.92
CA ALA A 91 -25.69 16.83 -9.31
C ALA A 91 -25.27 17.37 -7.93
N ALA A 92 -24.99 18.67 -7.79
CA ALA A 92 -24.70 19.29 -6.50
C ALA A 92 -25.89 19.20 -5.53
N MET A 93 -27.13 19.42 -6.00
CA MET A 93 -28.34 19.24 -5.17
C MET A 93 -28.52 17.80 -4.68
N ARG A 94 -28.08 16.79 -5.43
CA ARG A 94 -28.09 15.38 -5.00
C ARG A 94 -26.91 15.01 -4.09
N ALA A 95 -25.84 15.83 -4.07
CA ALA A 95 -24.67 15.67 -3.21
C ALA A 95 -24.80 16.42 -1.87
N TYR A 96 -25.53 17.54 -1.86
CA TYR A 96 -25.85 18.33 -0.68
C TYR A 96 -27.00 17.65 0.08
N SER A 97 -26.65 16.58 0.80
CA SER A 97 -27.54 15.76 1.62
C SER A 97 -26.82 15.43 2.94
N PRO A 98 -27.48 15.59 4.10
CA PRO A 98 -26.94 15.15 5.39
C PRO A 98 -27.05 13.62 5.59
N THR A 99 -27.65 12.89 4.63
CA THR A 99 -27.88 11.45 4.73
C THR A 99 -26.58 10.68 4.44
N ILE A 100 -25.88 10.35 5.53
CA ILE A 100 -24.70 9.49 5.52
C ILE A 100 -25.14 8.03 5.70
N PHE A 101 -24.64 7.16 4.82
CA PHE A 101 -24.78 5.71 4.93
C PHE A 101 -23.45 5.13 5.42
N THR A 102 -23.38 4.83 6.72
CA THR A 102 -22.23 4.18 7.36
C THR A 102 -22.22 2.68 7.06
N PHE A 103 -21.07 2.17 6.64
CA PHE A 103 -20.77 0.74 6.50
C PHE A 103 -19.68 0.38 7.50
N THR A 104 -19.95 -0.60 8.36
CA THR A 104 -18.96 -1.17 9.28
C THR A 104 -18.64 -2.59 8.85
N GLY A 105 -17.37 -3.01 8.93
CA GLY A 105 -16.97 -4.35 8.52
C GLY A 105 -15.67 -4.82 9.17
N ALA A 106 -15.35 -6.09 8.95
CA ALA A 106 -14.23 -6.78 9.58
C ALA A 106 -13.41 -7.54 8.52
N GLY A 107 -12.12 -7.76 8.79
CA GLY A 107 -11.22 -8.51 7.92
C GLY A 107 -10.75 -7.79 6.66
N TRP A 108 -9.88 -8.48 5.90
CA TRP A 108 -9.31 -8.05 4.62
C TRP A 108 -9.06 -9.26 3.72
N GLY A 109 -9.68 -9.26 2.52
CA GLY A 109 -9.55 -10.32 1.51
C GLY A 109 -10.86 -11.05 1.23
N HIS A 110 -10.76 -12.30 0.75
CA HIS A 110 -11.91 -13.16 0.47
C HIS A 110 -12.29 -14.08 1.63
N GLY A 111 -11.43 -14.23 2.65
CA GLY A 111 -11.71 -15.01 3.87
C GLY A 111 -11.65 -16.53 3.71
N VAL A 112 -11.15 -17.07 2.59
CA VAL A 112 -11.18 -18.51 2.27
C VAL A 112 -9.85 -19.16 2.58
N GLY A 113 -9.86 -20.28 3.32
CA GLY A 113 -8.65 -20.96 3.78
C GLY A 113 -7.95 -20.19 4.91
N LEU A 114 -6.61 -20.21 4.91
CA LEU A 114 -5.77 -19.65 5.97
C LEU A 114 -6.03 -18.14 6.18
N SER A 115 -6.30 -17.69 7.42
CA SER A 115 -6.08 -16.29 7.78
C SER A 115 -4.62 -16.08 8.19
N GLN A 116 -3.97 -15.06 7.64
CA GLN A 116 -2.62 -14.69 8.05
C GLN A 116 -2.58 -14.16 9.49
N TYR A 117 -3.52 -13.27 9.86
CA TYR A 117 -3.64 -12.77 11.23
C TYR A 117 -4.20 -13.83 12.20
N GLY A 118 -5.13 -14.68 11.77
CA GLY A 118 -5.60 -15.78 12.60
C GLY A 118 -4.52 -16.84 12.86
N ALA A 119 -3.72 -17.20 11.85
CA ALA A 119 -2.53 -18.05 12.01
C ALA A 119 -1.46 -17.41 12.92
N LYS A 120 -1.27 -16.08 12.84
CA LYS A 120 -0.43 -15.32 13.79
C LYS A 120 -0.93 -15.52 15.22
N GLY A 121 -2.22 -15.29 15.47
CA GLY A 121 -2.81 -15.45 16.80
C GLY A 121 -2.82 -16.89 17.31
N LEU A 122 -3.01 -17.90 16.46
CA LEU A 122 -2.87 -19.31 16.85
C LEU A 122 -1.42 -19.65 17.26
N ALA A 123 -0.43 -19.12 16.56
CA ALA A 123 0.98 -19.32 16.89
C ALA A 123 1.44 -18.55 18.15
N GLU A 124 0.81 -17.41 18.46
CA GLU A 124 1.21 -16.50 19.55
C GLU A 124 0.35 -16.61 20.83
N LEU A 125 -0.88 -17.13 20.73
CA LEU A 125 -1.85 -17.22 21.83
C LEU A 125 -2.38 -18.65 22.07
N GLY A 126 -2.15 -19.56 21.13
CA GLY A 126 -2.62 -20.94 21.20
C GLY A 126 -4.14 -21.12 21.06
N ALA A 127 -4.57 -22.38 21.25
CA ALA A 127 -5.96 -22.79 21.24
C ALA A 127 -6.15 -24.11 22.02
N SER A 128 -7.37 -24.37 22.50
CA SER A 128 -7.72 -25.60 23.23
C SER A 128 -7.68 -26.88 22.39
N PHE A 129 -7.49 -26.78 21.07
CA PHE A 129 -7.29 -27.93 20.17
C PHE A 129 -5.82 -28.22 19.84
N CYS A 130 -4.90 -27.32 20.22
CA CYS A 130 -3.48 -27.46 19.96
C CYS A 130 -2.81 -28.27 21.09
N SER A 131 -1.82 -29.08 20.72
CA SER A 131 -1.09 -29.98 21.62
C SER A 131 -0.33 -29.23 22.73
N ASP A 132 0.11 -28.01 22.46
CA ASP A 132 0.36 -26.97 23.45
C ASP A 132 -0.78 -25.94 23.37
N THR A 133 -1.48 -25.71 24.48
CA THR A 133 -2.62 -24.77 24.51
C THR A 133 -2.20 -23.30 24.46
N SER A 134 -0.89 -23.00 24.59
CA SER A 134 -0.31 -21.65 24.50
C SER A 134 0.27 -21.31 23.13
N THR A 135 0.56 -22.30 22.28
CA THR A 135 1.06 -22.09 20.92
C THR A 135 0.73 -23.25 19.97
N CYS A 136 0.16 -22.95 18.82
CA CYS A 136 -0.17 -23.95 17.81
C CYS A 136 0.98 -24.18 16.83
N THR A 137 1.27 -25.45 16.52
CA THR A 137 2.22 -25.80 15.45
C THR A 137 1.67 -25.44 14.07
N SER A 138 2.57 -25.31 13.10
CA SER A 138 2.24 -25.00 11.71
C SER A 138 1.34 -26.05 11.04
N GLU A 139 1.46 -27.32 11.42
CA GLU A 139 0.56 -28.37 10.93
C GLU A 139 -0.83 -28.33 11.59
N GLU A 140 -0.94 -27.98 12.86
CA GLU A 140 -2.24 -27.80 13.54
C GLU A 140 -3.00 -26.58 12.98
N ILE A 141 -2.29 -25.47 12.77
CA ILE A 141 -2.84 -24.27 12.11
C ILE A 141 -3.38 -24.63 10.72
N VAL A 142 -2.61 -25.37 9.92
CA VAL A 142 -3.05 -25.84 8.60
C VAL A 142 -4.28 -26.75 8.70
N LYS A 143 -4.26 -27.77 9.57
CA LYS A 143 -5.36 -28.74 9.72
C LYS A 143 -6.65 -28.08 10.23
N TYR A 144 -6.55 -26.96 10.96
CA TYR A 144 -7.68 -26.15 11.39
C TYR A 144 -8.34 -25.40 10.22
N TYR A 145 -7.56 -24.67 9.41
CA TYR A 145 -8.08 -23.90 8.27
C TYR A 145 -8.45 -24.75 7.05
N PHE A 146 -7.87 -25.95 6.92
CA PHE A 146 -8.13 -26.90 5.83
C PHE A 146 -8.63 -28.22 6.42
N THR A 147 -9.92 -28.25 6.78
CA THR A 147 -10.54 -29.32 7.56
C THR A 147 -10.39 -30.69 6.90
N GLY A 148 -9.80 -31.66 7.61
CA GLY A 148 -9.63 -33.04 7.13
C GLY A 148 -8.46 -33.24 6.16
N THR A 149 -7.53 -32.28 6.06
CA THR A 149 -6.28 -32.44 5.32
C THR A 149 -5.17 -33.06 6.16
N ASN A 150 -4.17 -33.63 5.47
CA ASN A 150 -2.88 -33.98 6.04
C ASN A 150 -1.81 -32.98 5.62
N VAL A 151 -0.65 -33.05 6.28
CA VAL A 151 0.61 -32.50 5.77
C VAL A 151 1.52 -33.70 5.49
N GLU A 152 1.95 -33.85 4.25
CA GLU A 152 2.68 -35.00 3.74
C GLU A 152 3.87 -34.52 2.90
N ASP A 153 4.98 -35.25 2.92
CA ASP A 153 6.12 -34.93 2.05
C ASP A 153 5.74 -35.23 0.58
N LEU A 154 6.02 -34.29 -0.31
CA LEU A 154 5.69 -34.33 -1.73
C LEU A 154 6.23 -35.59 -2.45
N SER A 155 7.34 -36.12 -1.95
CA SER A 155 8.01 -37.35 -2.41
C SER A 155 7.22 -38.65 -2.17
N ASN A 156 6.27 -38.63 -1.21
CA ASN A 156 5.40 -39.77 -0.95
C ASN A 156 4.16 -39.81 -1.87
N LEU A 157 4.00 -38.81 -2.76
CA LEU A 157 2.81 -38.66 -3.60
C LEU A 157 3.04 -39.19 -5.03
N SER A 158 2.05 -39.91 -5.56
CA SER A 158 2.04 -40.33 -6.97
C SER A 158 1.67 -39.16 -7.89
N LEU A 159 2.62 -38.27 -8.15
CA LEU A 159 2.45 -37.08 -9.00
C LEU A 159 2.38 -37.43 -10.49
N SER A 160 1.61 -36.64 -11.26
CA SER A 160 1.66 -36.68 -12.73
C SER A 160 2.99 -36.22 -13.32
N SER A 161 3.73 -35.42 -12.56
CA SER A 161 5.00 -34.80 -12.94
C SER A 161 5.96 -34.85 -11.73
N PRO A 162 6.58 -36.01 -11.41
CA PRO A 162 7.33 -36.19 -10.16
C PRO A 162 8.53 -35.25 -9.98
N ALA A 163 9.20 -34.87 -11.06
CA ALA A 163 10.44 -34.09 -11.03
C ALA A 163 10.29 -32.62 -10.55
N ILE A 164 9.07 -32.19 -10.19
CA ILE A 164 8.82 -30.96 -9.41
C ILE A 164 9.27 -31.08 -7.95
N GLU A 165 9.38 -32.30 -7.43
CA GLU A 165 9.90 -32.62 -6.10
C GLU A 165 11.44 -32.50 -6.06
N THR A 166 12.12 -33.04 -7.06
CA THR A 166 13.59 -33.16 -7.13
C THR A 166 14.30 -31.85 -7.48
N ASN A 167 13.54 -30.77 -7.70
CA ASN A 167 14.00 -29.49 -8.28
C ASN A 167 14.61 -29.61 -9.70
N GLU A 168 14.46 -30.76 -10.36
CA GLU A 168 14.82 -30.94 -11.77
C GLU A 168 13.84 -30.18 -12.70
N GLU A 169 12.61 -29.95 -12.25
CA GLU A 169 11.62 -29.11 -12.93
C GLU A 169 11.45 -27.73 -12.27
N SER A 170 11.29 -26.70 -13.11
CA SER A 170 11.07 -25.33 -12.68
C SER A 170 9.60 -24.92 -12.76
N ILE A 171 9.11 -24.20 -11.75
CA ILE A 171 7.90 -23.38 -11.84
C ILE A 171 8.20 -22.14 -12.69
N TRP A 172 7.35 -21.85 -13.67
CA TRP A 172 7.48 -20.67 -14.52
C TRP A 172 6.55 -19.56 -14.01
N VAL A 173 7.13 -18.54 -13.41
CA VAL A 173 6.47 -17.38 -12.81
C VAL A 173 6.40 -16.25 -13.84
N ASN A 174 5.22 -15.71 -14.14
CA ASN A 174 5.13 -14.54 -15.02
C ASN A 174 5.53 -13.25 -14.26
N LEU A 175 6.63 -12.63 -14.69
CA LEU A 175 7.10 -11.33 -14.18
C LEU A 175 6.51 -10.15 -14.96
N ALA A 176 6.26 -10.32 -16.27
CA ALA A 176 5.52 -9.37 -17.10
C ALA A 176 4.80 -10.06 -18.28
N ARG A 177 3.69 -9.48 -18.73
CA ARG A 177 2.92 -9.94 -19.90
C ARG A 177 2.96 -8.92 -21.03
N ASN A 178 3.07 -9.39 -22.28
CA ASN A 178 2.93 -8.59 -23.49
C ASN A 178 3.70 -7.26 -23.48
N THR A 179 4.98 -7.29 -23.06
CA THR A 179 5.83 -6.09 -23.07
C THR A 179 6.62 -5.98 -24.37
N ASN A 180 6.76 -4.76 -24.88
CA ASN A 180 7.59 -4.48 -26.06
C ASN A 180 9.06 -4.23 -25.70
N SER A 181 9.39 -4.01 -24.42
CA SER A 181 10.78 -3.91 -23.96
C SER A 181 10.93 -4.20 -22.47
N THR A 182 12.12 -4.66 -22.08
CA THR A 182 12.55 -4.72 -20.68
C THR A 182 14.05 -4.45 -20.59
N SER A 183 14.54 -4.15 -19.39
CA SER A 183 15.96 -4.06 -19.09
C SER A 183 16.29 -5.01 -17.94
N ILE A 184 17.42 -5.70 -18.04
CA ILE A 184 18.04 -6.41 -16.91
C ILE A 184 19.35 -5.70 -16.55
N THR A 185 19.68 -5.65 -15.27
CA THR A 185 20.94 -5.10 -14.77
C THR A 185 21.58 -6.12 -13.85
N THR A 186 22.79 -6.55 -14.16
CA THR A 186 23.64 -7.26 -13.19
C THR A 186 23.93 -6.34 -12.01
N LEU A 187 23.72 -6.80 -10.78
CA LEU A 187 24.04 -6.02 -9.60
C LEU A 187 25.48 -6.28 -9.14
N PRO A 188 26.13 -5.31 -8.49
CA PRO A 188 27.45 -5.50 -7.91
C PRO A 188 27.51 -6.66 -6.91
N SER A 189 28.57 -7.44 -7.03
CA SER A 189 28.97 -8.57 -6.18
C SER A 189 30.49 -8.73 -6.26
N SER A 190 31.09 -9.43 -5.29
CA SER A 190 32.53 -9.75 -5.27
C SER A 190 32.96 -10.63 -6.45
N SER A 191 32.03 -11.38 -7.04
CA SER A 191 32.16 -12.03 -8.34
C SER A 191 30.98 -11.59 -9.22
N PRO A 192 31.15 -10.62 -10.13
CA PRO A 192 30.08 -10.14 -11.01
C PRO A 192 29.51 -11.27 -11.89
N PRO A 193 28.18 -11.41 -12.02
CA PRO A 193 27.60 -12.51 -12.79
C PRO A 193 28.02 -12.50 -14.26
N THR A 194 28.38 -13.68 -14.77
CA THR A 194 28.42 -13.92 -16.22
C THR A 194 27.04 -14.36 -16.69
N LEU A 195 26.47 -13.61 -17.64
CA LEU A 195 25.22 -13.93 -18.31
C LEU A 195 25.49 -14.88 -19.48
N ALA A 196 24.66 -15.91 -19.62
CA ALA A 196 24.60 -16.79 -20.78
C ALA A 196 23.24 -16.60 -21.47
N ILE A 197 23.25 -15.96 -22.64
CA ILE A 197 22.06 -15.51 -23.38
C ILE A 197 21.86 -16.41 -24.61
N CYS A 198 20.86 -17.28 -24.52
CA CYS A 198 20.43 -18.15 -25.60
C CYS A 198 19.30 -17.47 -26.39
N GLN A 199 19.57 -16.99 -27.62
CA GLN A 199 18.57 -16.32 -28.45
C GLN A 199 18.35 -17.06 -29.78
N ALA A 200 17.09 -17.38 -30.10
CA ALA A 200 16.70 -18.01 -31.36
C ALA A 200 16.73 -17.01 -32.53
N GLY A 201 16.68 -17.53 -33.77
CA GLY A 201 16.34 -16.74 -34.96
C GLY A 201 17.45 -15.90 -35.58
N PHE A 202 18.70 -16.05 -35.14
CA PHE A 202 19.87 -15.51 -35.85
C PHE A 202 20.16 -16.27 -37.15
N ASN A 203 20.74 -15.61 -38.16
CA ASN A 203 21.25 -16.28 -39.35
C ASN A 203 22.52 -17.11 -39.03
N GLN A 204 22.91 -18.02 -39.92
CA GLN A 204 24.03 -18.94 -39.67
C GLN A 204 25.36 -18.20 -39.38
N THR A 205 25.62 -17.09 -40.06
CA THR A 205 26.78 -16.23 -39.83
C THR A 205 26.78 -15.63 -38.42
N ALA A 206 25.66 -15.06 -37.96
CA ALA A 206 25.55 -14.49 -36.62
C ALA A 206 25.64 -15.56 -35.53
N GLN A 207 25.10 -16.77 -35.75
CA GLN A 207 25.29 -17.90 -34.85
C GLN A 207 26.78 -18.28 -34.74
N ALA A 208 27.50 -18.34 -35.86
CA ALA A 208 28.93 -18.62 -35.87
C ALA A 208 29.74 -17.49 -35.21
N GLN A 209 29.40 -16.22 -35.46
CA GLN A 209 30.01 -15.06 -34.79
C GLN A 209 29.81 -15.10 -33.26
N VAL A 210 28.59 -15.44 -32.77
CA VAL A 210 28.34 -15.65 -31.33
C VAL A 210 29.23 -16.76 -30.78
N PHE A 211 29.19 -17.95 -31.40
CA PHE A 211 29.96 -19.11 -30.97
C PHE A 211 31.46 -18.79 -30.88
N LEU A 212 32.06 -18.33 -31.98
CA LEU A 212 33.49 -18.02 -32.09
C LEU A 212 33.93 -17.00 -31.02
N THR A 213 33.16 -15.93 -30.82
CA THR A 213 33.40 -14.93 -29.76
C THR A 213 33.44 -15.58 -28.38
N THR A 214 32.50 -16.47 -28.06
CA THR A 214 32.47 -17.15 -26.74
C THR A 214 33.50 -18.27 -26.57
N ARG A 215 34.17 -18.68 -27.65
CA ARG A 215 35.28 -19.65 -27.64
C ARG A 215 36.66 -19.01 -27.77
N GLY A 216 36.75 -17.68 -27.76
CA GLY A 216 38.02 -16.93 -27.77
C GLY A 216 38.61 -16.67 -29.15
N PHE A 217 37.83 -16.84 -30.22
CA PHE A 217 38.18 -16.41 -31.57
C PHE A 217 37.63 -15.01 -31.84
N GLU A 218 38.19 -14.31 -32.85
CA GLU A 218 37.96 -12.88 -33.11
C GLU A 218 37.18 -12.62 -34.43
N PRO A 219 35.91 -13.06 -34.55
CA PRO A 219 35.16 -13.01 -35.81
C PRO A 219 34.75 -11.59 -36.26
N GLY A 220 34.93 -10.57 -35.41
CA GLY A 220 34.48 -9.20 -35.63
C GLY A 220 33.25 -8.85 -34.78
N LEU A 221 32.40 -7.96 -35.29
CA LEU A 221 31.12 -7.66 -34.66
C LEU A 221 30.12 -8.78 -34.95
N ILE A 222 29.17 -9.00 -34.02
CA ILE A 222 28.08 -9.96 -34.21
C ILE A 222 26.96 -9.26 -34.99
N ASP A 223 27.15 -9.16 -36.31
CA ASP A 223 26.33 -8.40 -37.26
C ASP A 223 25.64 -9.28 -38.33
N GLY A 224 25.92 -10.59 -38.35
CA GLY A 224 25.41 -11.53 -39.34
C GLY A 224 25.97 -11.38 -40.75
N SER A 225 27.00 -10.54 -40.93
CA SER A 225 27.65 -10.25 -42.21
C SER A 225 28.95 -11.04 -42.35
N PHE A 226 29.11 -11.75 -43.47
CA PHE A 226 30.27 -12.59 -43.70
C PHE A 226 31.41 -11.75 -44.27
N GLY A 227 32.44 -11.48 -43.46
CA GLY A 227 33.62 -10.71 -43.87
C GLY A 227 34.94 -11.30 -43.36
N PRO A 228 36.10 -10.73 -43.75
CA PRO A 228 37.40 -11.39 -43.58
C PRO A 228 37.79 -11.74 -42.14
N LYS A 229 37.29 -11.00 -41.13
CA LYS A 229 37.47 -11.38 -39.72
C LYS A 229 36.72 -12.66 -39.35
N THR A 230 35.47 -12.79 -39.82
CA THR A 230 34.65 -13.97 -39.57
C THR A 230 35.22 -15.17 -40.32
N GLU A 231 35.64 -14.98 -41.58
CA GLU A 231 36.33 -15.99 -42.40
C GLU A 231 37.62 -16.50 -41.74
N ASN A 232 38.50 -15.59 -41.30
CA ASN A 232 39.73 -15.96 -40.57
C ASN A 232 39.41 -16.70 -39.26
N ALA A 233 38.48 -16.21 -38.44
CA ALA A 233 38.10 -16.85 -37.18
C ALA A 233 37.48 -18.25 -37.38
N ILE A 234 36.76 -18.47 -38.50
CA ILE A 234 36.30 -19.81 -38.89
C ILE A 234 37.50 -20.70 -39.28
N SER A 235 38.45 -20.19 -40.06
CA SER A 235 39.66 -20.91 -40.45
C SER A 235 40.53 -21.30 -39.24
N ASP A 236 40.72 -20.38 -38.29
CA ASP A 236 41.42 -20.63 -37.02
C ASP A 236 40.70 -21.70 -36.18
N TYR A 237 39.36 -21.66 -36.14
CA TYR A 237 38.56 -22.69 -35.47
C TYR A 237 38.68 -24.05 -36.17
N GLN A 238 38.59 -24.09 -37.51
CA GLN A 238 38.79 -25.31 -38.31
C GLN A 238 40.17 -25.91 -38.04
N ALA A 239 41.22 -25.08 -38.03
CA ALA A 239 42.58 -25.47 -37.66
C ALA A 239 42.64 -26.08 -36.25
N SER A 240 42.01 -25.44 -35.25
CA SER A 240 41.95 -25.93 -33.87
C SER A 240 41.23 -27.28 -33.71
N LYS A 241 40.45 -27.69 -34.71
CA LYS A 241 39.67 -28.94 -34.75
C LYS A 241 40.20 -29.98 -35.73
N GLY A 242 41.28 -29.69 -36.46
CA GLY A 242 41.79 -30.58 -37.52
C GLY A 242 40.86 -30.72 -38.73
N LEU A 243 39.97 -29.74 -38.94
CA LEU A 243 39.10 -29.66 -40.11
C LEU A 243 39.82 -28.99 -41.29
N SER A 244 39.29 -29.18 -42.50
CA SER A 244 39.70 -28.41 -43.68
C SER A 244 39.52 -26.91 -43.42
N GLN A 245 40.58 -26.13 -43.60
CA GLN A 245 40.59 -24.67 -43.47
C GLN A 245 39.91 -24.02 -44.70
N SER A 246 38.60 -24.18 -44.81
CA SER A 246 37.78 -23.59 -45.89
C SER A 246 37.46 -22.12 -45.64
N GLY A 247 37.61 -21.64 -44.39
CA GLY A 247 37.15 -20.32 -43.95
C GLY A 247 35.63 -20.17 -43.89
N ALA A 248 34.87 -21.15 -44.37
CA ALA A 248 33.42 -21.09 -44.53
C ALA A 248 32.68 -21.95 -43.48
N VAL A 249 31.43 -21.59 -43.16
CA VAL A 249 30.56 -22.38 -42.26
C VAL A 249 29.92 -23.54 -43.04
N ASP A 250 30.76 -24.45 -43.54
CA ASP A 250 30.34 -25.70 -44.19
C ASP A 250 29.72 -26.70 -43.21
N ASP A 251 29.08 -27.76 -43.72
CA ASP A 251 28.35 -28.73 -42.88
C ASP A 251 29.24 -29.45 -41.86
N ALA A 252 30.51 -29.72 -42.18
CA ALA A 252 31.44 -30.34 -41.24
C ALA A 252 31.75 -29.37 -40.09
N THR A 253 32.08 -28.12 -40.43
CA THR A 253 32.38 -27.05 -39.49
C THR A 253 31.17 -26.72 -38.60
N TYR A 254 29.98 -26.57 -39.20
CA TYR A 254 28.75 -26.24 -38.49
C TYR A 254 28.30 -27.36 -37.54
N ASN A 255 28.43 -28.62 -37.94
CA ASN A 255 28.12 -29.75 -37.07
C ASN A 255 29.17 -29.94 -35.96
N GLN A 256 30.46 -29.65 -36.22
CA GLN A 256 31.46 -29.60 -35.15
C GLN A 256 31.16 -28.47 -34.16
N MET A 257 30.77 -27.28 -34.63
CA MET A 257 30.35 -26.17 -33.75
C MET A 257 29.13 -26.55 -32.88
N LYS A 258 28.14 -27.29 -33.42
CA LYS A 258 27.01 -27.80 -32.61
C LYS A 258 27.47 -28.81 -31.54
N GLN A 259 28.35 -29.74 -31.90
CA GLN A 259 28.89 -30.72 -30.94
C GLN A 259 29.65 -29.99 -29.83
N ASP A 260 30.52 -29.05 -30.20
CA ASP A 260 31.23 -28.16 -29.29
C ASP A 260 30.30 -27.30 -28.42
N ALA A 261 29.14 -26.87 -28.94
CA ALA A 261 28.15 -26.06 -28.23
C ALA A 261 27.34 -26.86 -27.20
N SER A 262 27.22 -28.19 -27.36
CA SER A 262 26.42 -29.03 -26.44
C SER A 262 26.85 -28.95 -24.97
N VAL A 263 28.12 -28.61 -24.70
CA VAL A 263 28.67 -28.43 -23.34
C VAL A 263 28.09 -27.21 -22.60
N ASP A 264 27.48 -26.26 -23.31
CA ASP A 264 26.77 -25.12 -22.72
C ASP A 264 25.33 -25.47 -22.29
N GLY A 265 24.87 -26.68 -22.60
CA GLY A 265 23.55 -27.19 -22.28
C GLY A 265 22.41 -26.68 -23.17
N PRO A 266 21.15 -26.99 -22.82
CA PRO A 266 19.99 -26.63 -23.65
C PRO A 266 19.83 -25.13 -23.87
N CYS A 267 19.60 -24.75 -25.13
CA CYS A 267 19.70 -23.38 -25.61
C CYS A 267 18.78 -23.12 -26.82
N GLU A 268 18.15 -21.94 -26.89
CA GLU A 268 17.42 -21.45 -28.07
C GLU A 268 18.30 -21.24 -29.33
N SER A 269 19.62 -21.17 -29.16
CA SER A 269 20.61 -21.03 -30.24
C SER A 269 21.28 -22.37 -30.55
N PRO A 270 21.29 -22.85 -31.80
CA PRO A 270 21.96 -24.11 -32.18
C PRO A 270 23.46 -24.15 -31.89
N LEU A 271 24.13 -23.00 -31.82
CA LEU A 271 25.55 -22.87 -31.50
C LEU A 271 25.80 -22.26 -30.10
N GLY A 272 24.84 -22.41 -29.18
CA GLY A 272 25.02 -22.04 -27.78
C GLY A 272 24.80 -20.56 -27.45
N PRO A 273 24.98 -20.18 -26.17
CA PRO A 273 24.70 -18.84 -25.65
C PRO A 273 25.80 -17.83 -25.96
N LEU A 274 25.41 -16.57 -26.14
CA LEU A 274 26.33 -15.44 -25.98
C LEU A 274 26.67 -15.26 -24.50
N LYS A 275 27.96 -15.14 -24.17
CA LYS A 275 28.45 -14.96 -22.80
C LYS A 275 28.91 -13.52 -22.54
N ILE A 276 28.39 -12.89 -21.48
CA ILE A 276 28.70 -11.50 -21.08
C ILE A 276 29.01 -11.46 -19.58
N GLY A 277 30.27 -11.22 -19.23
CA GLY A 277 30.74 -11.04 -17.85
C GLY A 277 30.97 -9.56 -17.47
N GLY A 278 31.59 -9.31 -16.31
CA GLY A 278 32.06 -7.98 -15.90
C GLY A 278 30.99 -6.99 -15.42
N GLY A 279 29.71 -7.28 -15.67
CA GLY A 279 28.56 -6.47 -15.30
C GLY A 279 28.01 -5.65 -16.47
N ALA A 280 26.73 -5.85 -16.78
CA ALA A 280 26.04 -5.20 -17.89
C ALA A 280 24.61 -4.80 -17.52
N THR A 281 24.14 -3.70 -18.11
CA THR A 281 22.70 -3.40 -18.23
C THR A 281 22.28 -3.68 -19.66
N LEU A 282 21.52 -4.76 -19.86
CA LEU A 282 21.05 -5.18 -21.18
C LEU A 282 19.59 -4.82 -21.38
N LYS A 283 19.32 -4.08 -22.45
CA LYS A 283 17.98 -3.68 -22.88
C LYS A 283 17.53 -4.55 -24.04
N PHE A 284 16.38 -5.18 -23.87
CA PHE A 284 15.71 -6.03 -24.84
C PHE A 284 14.54 -5.26 -25.44
N GLN A 285 14.46 -5.18 -26.76
CA GLN A 285 13.39 -4.45 -27.46
C GLN A 285 12.84 -5.26 -28.63
N ASN A 286 11.52 -5.51 -28.61
CA ASN A 286 10.79 -6.01 -29.78
C ASN A 286 10.59 -4.86 -30.78
N TYR A 287 10.80 -5.14 -32.06
CA TYR A 287 10.32 -4.32 -33.16
C TYR A 287 9.78 -5.23 -34.27
N LYS A 288 8.46 -5.19 -34.48
CA LYS A 288 7.73 -5.97 -35.50
C LYS A 288 8.02 -7.50 -35.44
N GLY A 289 8.23 -8.04 -34.24
CA GLY A 289 8.52 -9.47 -34.01
C GLY A 289 10.01 -9.79 -33.78
N SER A 290 10.93 -8.99 -34.29
CA SER A 290 12.37 -9.17 -34.07
C SER A 290 12.83 -8.56 -32.73
N CYS A 291 13.80 -9.18 -32.05
CA CYS A 291 14.40 -8.66 -30.83
C CYS A 291 15.81 -8.13 -31.06
N SER A 292 16.07 -6.89 -30.63
CA SER A 292 17.43 -6.38 -30.47
C SER A 292 17.83 -6.37 -28.99
N ILE A 293 19.09 -6.72 -28.71
CA ILE A 293 19.75 -6.60 -27.42
C ILE A 293 20.72 -5.41 -27.50
N ARG A 294 20.73 -4.52 -26.51
CA ARG A 294 21.60 -3.34 -26.47
C ARG A 294 22.15 -3.10 -25.06
N GLY A 295 23.24 -2.33 -24.95
CA GLY A 295 23.82 -1.91 -23.67
C GLY A 295 25.11 -2.61 -23.26
N HIS A 296 25.68 -3.45 -24.15
CA HIS A 296 27.02 -4.02 -23.99
C HIS A 296 27.69 -4.15 -25.37
N TYR A 297 29.03 -4.10 -25.43
CA TYR A 297 29.75 -4.11 -26.72
C TYR A 297 29.71 -5.47 -27.43
N LEU A 298 29.57 -6.57 -26.68
CA LEU A 298 29.32 -7.92 -27.22
C LEU A 298 27.85 -8.15 -27.62
N ALA A 299 26.94 -7.19 -27.42
CA ALA A 299 25.53 -7.38 -27.79
C ALA A 299 25.39 -7.37 -29.33
N PRO A 300 24.63 -8.32 -29.93
CA PRO A 300 24.49 -8.40 -31.38
C PRO A 300 23.88 -7.14 -31.99
N SER A 301 24.46 -6.65 -33.08
CA SER A 301 23.92 -5.50 -33.83
C SER A 301 22.78 -5.91 -34.77
N VAL A 302 22.76 -7.19 -35.18
CA VAL A 302 21.64 -7.85 -35.84
C VAL A 302 20.58 -8.30 -34.82
N SER A 303 19.31 -8.35 -35.23
CA SER A 303 18.19 -8.79 -34.38
C SER A 303 17.83 -10.27 -34.61
N GLY A 304 17.53 -11.00 -33.54
CA GLY A 304 17.00 -12.37 -33.58
C GLY A 304 15.51 -12.44 -33.25
N SER A 305 15.04 -13.58 -32.75
CA SER A 305 13.71 -13.72 -32.14
C SER A 305 13.65 -13.07 -30.75
N CYS A 306 12.45 -12.77 -30.25
CA CYS A 306 12.20 -12.49 -28.82
C CYS A 306 12.11 -13.76 -27.97
N ASP A 307 12.11 -14.96 -28.58
CA ASP A 307 12.21 -16.22 -27.83
C ASP A 307 13.67 -16.47 -27.44
N LEU A 308 13.96 -16.25 -26.15
CA LEU A 308 15.31 -16.39 -25.58
C LEU A 308 15.29 -16.79 -24.09
N SER A 309 16.37 -17.42 -23.63
CA SER A 309 16.64 -17.71 -22.22
C SER A 309 17.91 -16.99 -21.76
N ILE A 310 17.96 -16.60 -20.49
CA ILE A 310 19.11 -15.98 -19.84
C ILE A 310 19.38 -16.71 -18.54
N LYS A 311 20.49 -17.46 -18.51
CA LYS A 311 21.10 -18.04 -17.31
C LYS A 311 22.19 -17.08 -16.80
N TRP A 312 22.54 -17.18 -15.52
CA TRP A 312 23.67 -16.47 -14.93
C TRP A 312 24.40 -17.36 -13.93
N THR A 313 25.65 -17.00 -13.60
CA THR A 313 26.45 -17.74 -12.62
C THR A 313 25.87 -17.61 -11.20
N ASN A 314 25.74 -18.74 -10.50
CA ASN A 314 25.18 -18.85 -9.14
C ASN A 314 25.78 -17.81 -8.16
N GLY A 315 24.93 -17.26 -7.28
CA GLY A 315 25.31 -16.21 -6.32
C GLY A 315 25.48 -14.81 -6.93
N GLY A 316 25.40 -14.68 -8.26
CA GLY A 316 25.27 -13.39 -8.93
C GLY A 316 23.81 -12.93 -8.97
N ARG A 317 23.58 -11.63 -8.77
CA ARG A 317 22.23 -11.05 -8.74
C ARG A 317 21.87 -10.29 -10.02
N LEU A 318 20.63 -10.41 -10.44
CA LEU A 318 20.01 -9.64 -11.51
C LEU A 318 18.86 -8.77 -10.98
N ARG A 319 18.77 -7.52 -11.42
CA ARG A 319 17.58 -6.69 -11.27
C ARG A 319 16.78 -6.66 -12.57
N ILE A 320 15.46 -6.83 -12.48
CA ILE A 320 14.53 -6.68 -13.61
C ILE A 320 13.27 -5.93 -13.14
N GLY A 321 13.05 -4.75 -13.71
CA GLY A 321 12.08 -3.80 -13.15
C GLY A 321 12.42 -3.45 -11.69
N THR A 322 11.46 -3.67 -10.79
CA THR A 322 11.63 -3.45 -9.34
C THR A 322 12.15 -4.66 -8.55
N ARG A 323 12.31 -5.83 -9.18
CA ARG A 323 12.67 -7.08 -8.48
C ARG A 323 14.15 -7.40 -8.61
N GLU A 324 14.72 -7.96 -7.54
CA GLU A 324 16.03 -8.63 -7.57
C GLU A 324 15.86 -10.15 -7.60
N LEU A 325 16.70 -10.83 -8.35
CA LEU A 325 16.71 -12.27 -8.57
C LEU A 325 18.13 -12.80 -8.32
N ASN A 326 18.23 -13.89 -7.55
CA ASN A 326 19.48 -14.60 -7.28
C ASN A 326 19.49 -16.00 -7.91
N HIS A 327 18.30 -16.57 -8.13
CA HIS A 327 18.07 -17.96 -8.53
C HIS A 327 17.27 -18.06 -9.85
N GLY A 328 17.39 -19.20 -10.54
CA GLY A 328 16.58 -19.56 -11.70
C GLY A 328 17.14 -19.15 -13.08
N THR A 329 16.25 -19.05 -14.07
CA THR A 329 16.53 -18.67 -15.45
C THR A 329 15.45 -17.73 -15.95
N LEU A 330 15.82 -16.56 -16.48
CA LEU A 330 14.86 -15.66 -17.13
C LEU A 330 14.53 -16.19 -18.53
N LYS A 331 13.25 -16.24 -18.88
CA LYS A 331 12.77 -16.68 -20.19
C LYS A 331 11.86 -15.62 -20.81
N PHE A 332 12.04 -15.41 -22.11
CA PHE A 332 11.31 -14.45 -22.92
C PHE A 332 10.59 -15.23 -24.02
N ARG A 333 9.28 -14.97 -24.24
CA ARG A 333 8.45 -15.82 -25.11
C ARG A 333 7.41 -15.05 -25.93
N THR A 334 7.18 -15.46 -27.18
CA THR A 334 6.39 -14.71 -28.19
C THR A 334 5.03 -15.31 -28.56
N THR A 335 4.77 -16.59 -28.31
CA THR A 335 3.52 -17.23 -28.75
C THR A 335 2.31 -16.60 -28.06
N GLY A 336 1.39 -16.06 -28.85
CA GLY A 336 0.12 -15.53 -28.39
C GLY A 336 0.08 -14.04 -28.06
N VAL A 337 1.22 -13.34 -28.12
CA VAL A 337 1.26 -11.87 -28.06
C VAL A 337 1.25 -11.26 -29.45
N SER A 338 0.47 -10.20 -29.63
CA SER A 338 0.37 -9.47 -30.90
C SER A 338 1.49 -8.45 -31.13
N SER A 339 2.10 -7.94 -30.04
CA SER A 339 3.22 -7.01 -30.09
C SER A 339 4.02 -7.02 -28.78
N GLY A 340 5.10 -7.82 -28.75
CA GLY A 340 6.01 -7.89 -27.61
C GLY A 340 6.43 -9.32 -27.25
N PHE A 341 6.60 -9.56 -25.96
CA PHE A 341 6.91 -10.86 -25.36
C PHE A 341 6.38 -10.95 -23.91
N HIS A 342 6.19 -12.17 -23.42
CA HIS A 342 6.11 -12.46 -21.99
C HIS A 342 7.51 -12.48 -21.38
N VAL A 343 7.65 -12.03 -20.14
CA VAL A 343 8.86 -12.17 -19.32
C VAL A 343 8.55 -13.08 -18.15
N LEU A 344 9.38 -14.11 -18.01
CA LEU A 344 9.15 -15.28 -17.19
C LEU A 344 10.39 -15.56 -16.35
N LEU A 345 10.20 -16.10 -15.15
CA LEU A 345 11.26 -16.70 -14.35
C LEU A 345 10.95 -18.18 -14.20
N ALA A 346 11.80 -19.03 -14.77
CA ALA A 346 11.84 -20.45 -14.45
C ALA A 346 12.71 -20.62 -13.20
N ILE A 347 12.12 -21.08 -12.10
CA ILE A 347 12.76 -21.24 -10.80
C ILE A 347 12.23 -22.51 -10.13
N ASP A 348 13.05 -23.16 -9.32
CA ASP A 348 12.66 -24.31 -8.49
C ASP A 348 11.64 -23.93 -7.39
N LEU A 349 11.05 -24.94 -6.75
CA LEU A 349 9.93 -24.76 -5.82
C LEU A 349 10.34 -24.05 -4.52
N GLU A 350 11.51 -24.36 -3.96
CA GLU A 350 11.95 -23.79 -2.68
C GLU A 350 12.47 -22.35 -2.84
N ASN A 351 13.29 -22.07 -3.86
CA ASN A 351 13.72 -20.70 -4.15
C ASN A 351 12.57 -19.80 -4.63
N TYR A 352 11.49 -20.37 -5.20
CA TYR A 352 10.26 -19.63 -5.44
C TYR A 352 9.63 -19.11 -4.13
N LEU A 353 9.58 -19.96 -3.09
CA LEU A 353 9.00 -19.61 -1.79
C LEU A 353 9.87 -18.62 -1.01
N LEU A 354 11.20 -18.70 -1.11
CA LEU A 354 12.10 -17.69 -0.53
C LEU A 354 11.75 -16.26 -1.03
N GLY A 355 11.32 -16.13 -2.28
CA GLY A 355 10.89 -14.86 -2.87
C GLY A 355 9.42 -14.45 -2.64
N LEU A 356 8.63 -15.22 -1.89
CA LEU A 356 7.18 -15.01 -1.70
C LEU A 356 6.87 -14.06 -0.53
N ALA A 357 6.29 -12.89 -0.80
CA ALA A 357 6.17 -11.78 0.16
C ALA A 357 4.74 -11.56 0.70
N GLU A 358 4.16 -12.60 1.32
CA GLU A 358 2.75 -12.60 1.75
C GLU A 358 2.53 -12.22 3.22
N MET A 359 3.47 -12.55 4.10
CA MET A 359 3.47 -12.17 5.53
C MET A 359 4.78 -11.45 5.90
N PRO A 360 4.78 -10.53 6.88
CA PRO A 360 6.00 -9.86 7.35
C PRO A 360 7.04 -10.85 7.87
N SER A 361 8.31 -10.69 7.46
CA SER A 361 9.40 -11.65 7.77
C SER A 361 9.79 -11.73 9.25
N HIS A 362 9.23 -10.89 10.12
CA HIS A 362 9.48 -10.86 11.56
C HIS A 362 8.38 -11.54 12.40
N TRP A 363 7.27 -11.99 11.80
CA TRP A 363 6.21 -12.68 12.55
C TRP A 363 6.67 -14.04 13.08
N ASN A 364 5.89 -14.59 14.03
CA ASN A 364 6.13 -15.90 14.64
C ASN A 364 6.37 -16.98 13.57
N VAL A 365 7.46 -17.74 13.73
CA VAL A 365 7.92 -18.73 12.75
C VAL A 365 6.88 -19.82 12.47
N LYS A 366 6.00 -20.18 13.43
CA LYS A 366 4.94 -21.19 13.20
C LYS A 366 3.80 -20.67 12.31
N ALA A 367 3.47 -19.39 12.40
CA ALA A 367 2.55 -18.75 11.46
C ALA A 367 3.17 -18.65 10.05
N LEU A 368 4.48 -18.36 9.96
CA LEU A 368 5.20 -18.32 8.69
C LEU A 368 5.38 -19.72 8.07
N GLU A 369 5.63 -20.76 8.87
CA GLU A 369 5.68 -22.16 8.42
C GLU A 369 4.32 -22.60 7.84
N ALA A 370 3.20 -22.26 8.50
CA ALA A 370 1.86 -22.52 7.98
C ALA A 370 1.63 -21.80 6.62
N GLN A 371 2.08 -20.55 6.48
CA GLN A 371 2.02 -19.81 5.21
C GLN A 371 2.95 -20.41 4.14
N ALA A 372 4.10 -20.99 4.51
CA ALA A 372 5.00 -21.68 3.60
C ALA A 372 4.38 -23.00 3.08
N LEU A 373 3.79 -23.83 3.95
CA LEU A 373 3.02 -25.03 3.56
C LEU A 373 1.88 -24.67 2.59
N VAL A 374 1.12 -23.62 2.91
CA VAL A 374 0.03 -23.09 2.09
C VAL A 374 0.53 -22.55 0.75
N GLY A 375 1.66 -21.85 0.73
CA GLY A 375 2.27 -21.34 -0.49
C GLY A 375 2.80 -22.44 -1.40
N ARG A 376 3.52 -23.42 -0.84
CA ARG A 376 4.06 -24.59 -1.55
C ARG A 376 2.95 -25.39 -2.22
N SER A 377 1.89 -25.67 -1.46
CA SER A 377 0.74 -26.46 -1.95
C SER A 377 -0.03 -25.74 -3.05
N TYR A 378 -0.20 -24.41 -2.97
CA TYR A 378 -0.80 -23.62 -4.04
C TYR A 378 0.06 -23.67 -5.31
N ALA A 379 1.37 -23.47 -5.18
CA ALA A 379 2.31 -23.48 -6.31
C ALA A 379 2.34 -24.85 -7.01
N VAL A 380 2.45 -25.94 -6.25
CA VAL A 380 2.39 -27.32 -6.75
C VAL A 380 1.03 -27.63 -7.39
N TYR A 381 -0.08 -27.20 -6.80
CA TYR A 381 -1.40 -27.40 -7.40
C TYR A 381 -1.54 -26.67 -8.75
N GLN A 382 -1.16 -25.39 -8.86
CA GLN A 382 -1.27 -24.67 -10.14
C GLN A 382 -0.32 -25.25 -11.19
N PHE A 383 0.87 -25.73 -10.77
CA PHE A 383 1.80 -26.46 -11.63
C PHE A 383 1.14 -27.72 -12.21
N LEU A 384 0.75 -28.69 -11.37
CA LEU A 384 0.15 -29.97 -11.79
C LEU A 384 -1.14 -29.79 -12.61
N LYS A 385 -1.88 -28.69 -12.38
CA LYS A 385 -3.10 -28.33 -13.13
C LYS A 385 -2.83 -27.74 -14.53
N THR A 386 -1.63 -27.22 -14.79
CA THR A 386 -1.32 -26.49 -16.04
C THR A 386 -0.19 -27.10 -16.88
N ASP A 387 0.65 -27.93 -16.27
CA ASP A 387 1.66 -28.76 -16.93
C ASP A 387 1.01 -29.89 -17.75
N ILE A 388 1.57 -30.14 -18.94
CA ILE A 388 1.23 -31.25 -19.82
C ILE A 388 2.58 -31.88 -20.21
N PRO A 389 3.04 -32.94 -19.51
CA PRO A 389 4.39 -33.48 -19.67
C PRO A 389 4.77 -33.82 -21.12
N SER A 390 3.82 -34.24 -21.94
CA SER A 390 4.05 -34.55 -23.37
C SER A 390 4.32 -33.33 -24.27
N GLN A 391 4.19 -32.09 -23.76
CA GLN A 391 4.59 -30.86 -24.46
C GLN A 391 5.87 -30.24 -23.88
N LYS A 392 6.48 -30.85 -22.86
CA LYS A 392 7.54 -30.26 -22.03
C LYS A 392 8.91 -30.36 -22.70
N THR A 393 9.66 -29.25 -22.68
CA THR A 393 11.07 -29.15 -23.11
C THR A 393 11.75 -28.03 -22.32
N ASP A 394 13.08 -27.92 -22.39
CA ASP A 394 13.82 -26.76 -21.83
C ASP A 394 13.30 -25.40 -22.34
N LEU A 395 12.65 -25.41 -23.51
CA LEU A 395 12.13 -24.23 -24.18
C LEU A 395 10.63 -23.99 -23.93
N ASN A 396 9.88 -25.00 -23.49
CA ASN A 396 8.44 -24.94 -23.21
C ASN A 396 8.04 -25.67 -21.91
N ALA A 397 7.41 -24.94 -20.98
CA ALA A 397 6.88 -25.42 -19.70
C ALA A 397 5.68 -26.39 -19.77
N GLY A 398 5.58 -27.24 -20.80
CA GLY A 398 4.46 -28.20 -20.92
C GLY A 398 3.07 -27.56 -21.09
N LEU A 399 2.95 -26.24 -21.26
CA LEU A 399 1.65 -25.55 -21.11
C LEU A 399 0.66 -25.77 -22.26
N SER A 400 -0.63 -25.71 -21.96
CA SER A 400 -1.70 -25.59 -22.98
C SER A 400 -1.60 -24.29 -23.80
N ASP A 401 -2.07 -24.29 -25.05
CA ASP A 401 -1.96 -23.12 -25.93
C ASP A 401 -2.76 -21.90 -25.46
N SER A 402 -3.82 -22.07 -24.68
CA SER A 402 -4.52 -20.94 -24.03
C SER A 402 -3.69 -20.37 -22.89
N THR A 403 -3.01 -21.22 -22.09
CA THR A 403 -2.09 -20.78 -21.04
C THR A 403 -0.86 -20.06 -21.62
N LYS A 404 -0.28 -20.60 -22.72
CA LYS A 404 0.79 -19.92 -23.50
C LYS A 404 0.35 -18.51 -23.90
N LYS A 405 -0.82 -18.37 -24.53
CA LYS A 405 -1.40 -17.07 -24.96
C LYS A 405 -1.73 -16.11 -23.81
N TYR A 406 -2.01 -16.60 -22.61
CA TYR A 406 -2.42 -15.76 -21.47
C TYR A 406 -1.23 -15.22 -20.66
N CYS A 407 -0.24 -16.07 -20.38
CA CYS A 407 0.95 -15.69 -19.60
C CYS A 407 2.22 -16.50 -19.87
N TRP A 408 2.12 -17.65 -20.54
CA TRP A 408 3.15 -18.71 -20.63
C TRP A 408 3.78 -19.06 -19.27
N CYS A 409 2.91 -19.24 -18.26
CA CYS A 409 3.29 -19.44 -16.87
C CYS A 409 2.44 -20.51 -16.18
N HIS A 410 2.99 -21.14 -15.14
CA HIS A 410 2.20 -21.90 -14.17
C HIS A 410 1.53 -20.94 -13.16
N ILE A 411 2.19 -19.81 -12.85
CA ILE A 411 1.77 -18.90 -11.78
C ILE A 411 2.12 -17.43 -12.09
N GLY A 412 1.30 -16.49 -11.60
CA GLY A 412 1.57 -15.05 -11.69
C GLY A 412 2.39 -14.52 -10.50
N SER A 413 3.15 -13.43 -10.70
CA SER A 413 3.95 -12.77 -9.65
C SER A 413 3.21 -11.67 -8.84
N THR A 414 1.88 -11.63 -8.93
CA THR A 414 1.01 -10.60 -8.33
C THR A 414 -0.05 -11.24 -7.44
N ALA A 415 -0.66 -10.47 -6.52
CA ALA A 415 -1.71 -10.90 -5.60
C ALA A 415 -3.04 -11.41 -6.25
N SER A 416 -3.07 -11.56 -7.58
CA SER A 416 -4.04 -12.37 -8.33
C SER A 416 -3.70 -13.87 -8.36
N SER A 417 -2.49 -14.22 -7.92
CA SER A 417 -2.01 -15.58 -7.68
C SER A 417 -1.28 -15.59 -6.35
N GLN A 418 0.00 -15.22 -6.34
CA GLN A 418 0.82 -15.05 -5.14
C GLN A 418 1.83 -13.92 -5.37
N TYR A 419 2.14 -13.11 -4.36
CA TYR A 419 2.99 -11.95 -4.49
C TYR A 419 4.49 -12.30 -4.43
N TYR A 420 5.03 -12.71 -5.57
CA TYR A 420 6.46 -12.95 -5.74
C TYR A 420 7.23 -11.63 -5.85
N TYR A 421 8.11 -11.36 -4.89
CA TYR A 421 8.96 -10.17 -4.77
C TYR A 421 10.41 -10.47 -5.18
N GLY A 422 10.88 -11.70 -4.96
CA GLY A 422 12.24 -12.15 -5.27
C GLY A 422 13.21 -11.99 -4.10
N TYR A 423 14.51 -11.91 -4.41
CA TYR A 423 15.62 -11.99 -3.44
C TYR A 423 15.56 -10.99 -2.29
N LEU A 424 14.92 -9.83 -2.48
CA LEU A 424 14.74 -8.85 -1.41
C LEU A 424 13.82 -9.35 -0.27
N LYS A 425 12.96 -10.36 -0.51
CA LYS A 425 12.13 -11.00 0.52
C LYS A 425 12.88 -12.13 1.26
N GLU A 426 13.73 -12.86 0.53
CA GLU A 426 14.64 -13.88 1.06
C GLU A 426 15.55 -13.30 2.17
N ILE A 427 16.06 -12.09 1.96
CA ILE A 427 16.91 -11.37 2.94
C ILE A 427 16.15 -10.46 3.92
N ALA A 428 14.81 -10.37 3.85
CA ALA A 428 14.03 -9.41 4.65
C ALA A 428 13.84 -9.81 6.14
N GLY A 429 14.29 -10.98 6.56
CA GLY A 429 14.26 -11.42 7.96
C GLY A 429 14.39 -12.95 8.09
N PRO A 430 15.11 -13.45 9.12
CA PRO A 430 15.51 -14.86 9.19
C PRO A 430 14.32 -15.83 9.34
N ASN A 431 13.23 -15.41 10.01
CA ASN A 431 12.09 -16.30 10.28
C ASN A 431 11.43 -16.78 8.98
N TRP A 432 11.44 -16.00 7.89
CA TRP A 432 10.85 -16.44 6.62
C TRP A 432 11.67 -17.54 5.95
N ALA A 433 12.99 -17.34 5.78
CA ALA A 433 13.86 -18.37 5.21
C ALA A 433 13.87 -19.65 6.07
N THR A 434 13.85 -19.48 7.40
CA THR A 434 13.73 -20.59 8.36
C THR A 434 12.39 -21.33 8.19
N ALA A 435 11.27 -20.62 8.04
CA ALA A 435 9.96 -21.23 7.84
C ALA A 435 9.82 -22.00 6.51
N VAL A 436 10.42 -21.50 5.42
CA VAL A 436 10.50 -22.23 4.15
C VAL A 436 11.33 -23.50 4.34
N THR A 437 12.52 -23.40 4.95
CA THR A 437 13.42 -24.54 5.20
C THR A 437 12.80 -25.61 6.11
N ASN A 438 12.19 -25.21 7.24
CA ASN A 438 11.52 -26.10 8.19
C ASN A 438 10.34 -26.87 7.58
N THR A 439 9.82 -26.42 6.44
CA THR A 439 8.69 -27.03 5.73
C THR A 439 9.08 -27.55 4.34
N SER A 440 10.36 -27.56 4.00
CA SER A 440 10.86 -27.95 2.67
C SER A 440 10.29 -29.29 2.23
N GLY A 441 9.81 -29.37 0.98
CA GLY A 441 9.16 -30.57 0.44
C GLY A 441 7.77 -30.93 1.01
N LYS A 442 7.28 -30.32 2.10
CA LYS A 442 5.96 -30.64 2.68
C LYS A 442 4.81 -29.89 2.02
N VAL A 443 3.77 -30.63 1.64
CA VAL A 443 2.53 -30.12 1.03
C VAL A 443 1.28 -30.57 1.81
N ILE A 444 0.18 -29.86 1.58
CA ILE A 444 -1.12 -30.08 2.20
C ILE A 444 -1.97 -30.94 1.25
N THR A 445 -2.47 -32.07 1.75
CA THR A 445 -3.14 -33.08 0.93
C THR A 445 -4.54 -33.43 1.44
N TYR A 446 -5.39 -33.91 0.54
CA TYR A 446 -6.74 -34.38 0.86
C TYR A 446 -7.05 -35.66 0.06
N GLY A 447 -7.63 -36.66 0.74
CA GLY A 447 -7.75 -38.05 0.24
C GLY A 447 -8.70 -38.31 -0.94
N THR A 448 -9.00 -37.32 -1.78
CA THR A 448 -9.74 -37.50 -3.03
C THR A 448 -9.27 -36.57 -4.14
N SER A 449 -9.09 -37.14 -5.33
CA SER A 449 -8.71 -36.46 -6.57
C SER A 449 -9.78 -35.55 -7.16
N SER A 450 -11.03 -35.59 -6.66
CA SER A 450 -12.14 -34.78 -7.21
C SER A 450 -11.99 -33.26 -7.01
N TYR A 451 -11.13 -32.83 -6.09
CA TYR A 451 -10.94 -31.43 -5.69
C TYR A 451 -9.45 -31.04 -5.52
N THR A 452 -8.54 -31.88 -6.01
CA THR A 452 -7.09 -31.81 -5.76
C THR A 452 -6.32 -32.13 -7.04
N MET A 453 -5.00 -31.87 -7.05
CA MET A 453 -4.11 -32.35 -8.11
C MET A 453 -3.09 -33.29 -7.48
N SER A 454 -3.15 -34.58 -7.83
CA SER A 454 -2.35 -35.64 -7.18
C SER A 454 -2.45 -35.59 -5.64
N ASN A 455 -3.67 -35.51 -5.12
CA ASN A 455 -4.04 -35.29 -3.71
C ASN A 455 -3.66 -33.92 -3.10
N VAL A 456 -2.79 -33.12 -3.72
CA VAL A 456 -2.44 -31.77 -3.22
C VAL A 456 -3.62 -30.81 -3.36
N ILE A 457 -3.97 -30.07 -2.30
CA ILE A 457 -5.09 -29.13 -2.31
C ILE A 457 -4.77 -27.80 -3.01
N GLN A 458 -5.80 -27.11 -3.51
CA GLN A 458 -5.68 -25.69 -3.85
C GLN A 458 -5.88 -24.84 -2.58
N SER A 459 -4.79 -24.61 -1.87
CA SER A 459 -4.74 -23.86 -0.60
C SER A 459 -4.83 -22.35 -0.79
N PHE A 460 -6.01 -21.77 -0.50
CA PHE A 460 -6.20 -20.32 -0.48
C PHE A 460 -5.82 -19.70 0.88
N TYR A 461 -5.53 -18.40 0.89
CA TYR A 461 -5.26 -17.64 2.10
C TYR A 461 -5.70 -16.18 1.94
N SER A 462 -5.93 -15.49 3.06
CA SER A 462 -6.25 -14.06 3.07
C SER A 462 -5.75 -13.39 4.35
N SER A 463 -5.57 -12.07 4.32
CA SER A 463 -4.96 -11.34 5.44
C SER A 463 -5.76 -11.50 6.73
N SER A 464 -7.06 -11.17 6.71
CA SER A 464 -7.94 -11.38 7.86
C SER A 464 -9.35 -11.80 7.44
N THR A 465 -9.89 -12.77 8.15
CA THR A 465 -11.23 -13.37 8.02
C THR A 465 -12.30 -12.62 8.81
N GLY A 466 -11.95 -11.67 9.69
CA GLY A 466 -12.93 -10.86 10.41
C GLY A 466 -13.82 -11.65 11.38
N GLY A 467 -13.34 -12.80 11.89
CA GLY A 467 -14.01 -13.60 12.91
C GLY A 467 -14.39 -15.03 12.48
N LYS A 468 -14.57 -15.31 11.18
CA LYS A 468 -14.89 -16.63 10.61
C LYS A 468 -14.42 -16.76 9.16
N THR A 469 -13.93 -17.92 8.72
CA THR A 469 -13.64 -18.14 7.29
C THR A 469 -14.91 -18.15 6.42
N ASN A 470 -14.74 -17.94 5.13
CA ASN A 470 -15.71 -18.26 4.08
C ASN A 470 -15.35 -19.60 3.43
N ASP A 471 -16.34 -20.35 2.99
CA ASP A 471 -16.11 -21.39 1.96
C ASP A 471 -15.85 -20.76 0.57
N ASN A 472 -15.43 -21.59 -0.38
CA ASN A 472 -15.11 -21.14 -1.73
C ASN A 472 -16.34 -20.70 -2.57
N VAL A 473 -17.56 -21.08 -2.18
CA VAL A 473 -18.81 -20.61 -2.80
C VAL A 473 -19.10 -19.17 -2.35
N VAL A 474 -19.03 -18.90 -1.04
CA VAL A 474 -19.24 -17.56 -0.46
C VAL A 474 -18.12 -16.60 -0.88
N GLY A 475 -16.85 -17.01 -0.78
CA GLY A 475 -15.71 -16.17 -1.16
C GLY A 475 -15.63 -15.90 -2.66
N PHE A 476 -15.59 -16.96 -3.48
CA PHE A 476 -15.29 -16.84 -4.93
C PHE A 476 -16.49 -17.02 -5.85
N GLY A 477 -17.58 -17.66 -5.40
CA GLY A 477 -18.72 -18.01 -6.26
C GLY A 477 -18.48 -19.29 -7.05
N SER A 478 -17.67 -20.21 -6.52
CA SER A 478 -17.51 -21.54 -7.10
C SER A 478 -18.86 -22.27 -7.17
N ALA A 479 -19.12 -22.99 -8.27
CA ALA A 479 -20.34 -23.79 -8.43
C ALA A 479 -20.39 -25.02 -7.48
N THR A 480 -19.26 -25.39 -6.87
CA THR A 480 -19.13 -26.55 -5.98
C THR A 480 -18.34 -26.16 -4.74
N LYS A 481 -18.88 -26.42 -3.54
CA LYS A 481 -18.13 -26.30 -2.28
C LYS A 481 -17.07 -27.40 -2.22
N TRP A 482 -15.85 -27.06 -1.81
CA TRP A 482 -14.78 -28.03 -1.62
C TRP A 482 -14.73 -28.48 -0.15
N PRO A 483 -14.62 -29.79 0.13
CA PRO A 483 -14.83 -30.33 1.48
C PRO A 483 -13.73 -29.97 2.48
N TYR A 484 -12.57 -29.49 2.01
CA TYR A 484 -11.49 -28.96 2.83
C TYR A 484 -11.51 -27.43 2.99
N LEU A 485 -12.52 -26.73 2.43
CA LEU A 485 -12.69 -25.27 2.57
C LEU A 485 -14.04 -24.97 3.23
N ASN A 486 -14.16 -25.33 4.51
CA ASN A 486 -15.35 -25.07 5.30
C ASN A 486 -15.27 -23.71 6.02
N THR A 487 -16.44 -23.22 6.42
CA THR A 487 -16.58 -22.20 7.45
C THR A 487 -15.99 -22.74 8.75
N VAL A 488 -14.98 -22.08 9.30
CA VAL A 488 -14.45 -22.31 10.64
C VAL A 488 -14.43 -20.99 11.39
N ASP A 489 -14.48 -21.07 12.71
CA ASP A 489 -14.29 -19.90 13.56
C ASP A 489 -12.87 -19.36 13.40
N ASP A 490 -12.71 -18.05 13.47
CA ASP A 490 -11.41 -17.40 13.47
C ASP A 490 -11.40 -16.17 14.39
N PRO A 491 -11.63 -16.37 15.69
CA PRO A 491 -11.68 -15.29 16.66
C PRO A 491 -10.29 -14.63 16.83
N TRP A 492 -9.20 -15.37 16.60
CA TRP A 492 -7.83 -14.81 16.59
C TRP A 492 -7.66 -13.71 15.54
N SER A 493 -8.30 -13.83 14.36
CA SER A 493 -8.26 -12.78 13.33
C SER A 493 -8.87 -11.44 13.76
N VAL A 494 -9.62 -11.39 14.87
CA VAL A 494 -10.17 -10.16 15.45
C VAL A 494 -9.69 -9.90 16.89
N ASP A 495 -8.73 -10.68 17.40
CA ASP A 495 -8.26 -10.53 18.77
C ASP A 495 -7.35 -9.31 18.96
N THR A 496 -7.61 -8.53 20.01
CA THR A 496 -6.87 -7.30 20.34
C THR A 496 -5.36 -7.54 20.50
N ARG A 497 -4.95 -8.68 21.07
CA ARG A 497 -3.54 -9.02 21.33
C ARG A 497 -2.75 -9.25 20.05
N VAL A 498 -3.41 -9.75 19.01
CA VAL A 498 -2.81 -10.05 17.69
C VAL A 498 -2.44 -8.77 16.93
N SER A 499 -3.02 -7.62 17.30
CA SER A 499 -2.78 -6.28 16.73
C SER A 499 -3.17 -6.14 15.25
N ASN A 500 -4.23 -6.83 14.81
CA ASN A 500 -4.72 -6.74 13.44
C ASN A 500 -5.44 -5.41 13.14
N SER A 501 -4.79 -4.51 12.40
CA SER A 501 -5.35 -3.23 11.89
C SER A 501 -6.50 -3.39 10.87
N SER A 502 -6.87 -4.63 10.54
CA SER A 502 -8.04 -4.98 9.73
C SER A 502 -9.09 -5.78 10.50
N ALA A 503 -9.00 -5.90 11.83
CA ALA A 503 -10.04 -6.52 12.65
C ALA A 503 -11.38 -5.77 12.53
N ALA A 504 -11.34 -4.45 12.34
CA ALA A 504 -12.49 -3.62 12.03
C ALA A 504 -12.13 -2.53 10.99
N TRP A 505 -13.14 -2.01 10.31
CA TRP A 505 -13.08 -0.81 9.47
C TRP A 505 -14.48 -0.17 9.36
N SER A 506 -14.51 1.14 9.09
CA SER A 506 -15.73 1.89 8.82
C SER A 506 -15.56 2.78 7.58
N HIS A 507 -16.62 2.93 6.79
CA HIS A 507 -16.68 3.80 5.62
C HIS A 507 -18.04 4.49 5.51
N ASP A 508 -18.03 5.82 5.43
CA ASP A 508 -19.21 6.66 5.26
C ASP A 508 -19.38 7.09 3.81
N TYR A 509 -20.61 6.99 3.28
CA TYR A 509 -20.96 7.44 1.94
C TYR A 509 -22.22 8.30 1.95
N SER A 510 -22.18 9.45 1.27
CA SER A 510 -23.39 10.19 0.89
C SER A 510 -24.22 9.42 -0.15
N ALA A 511 -25.52 9.73 -0.22
CA ALA A 511 -26.42 9.26 -1.28
C ALA A 511 -25.84 9.47 -2.70
N TYR A 512 -25.10 10.56 -2.93
CA TYR A 512 -24.45 10.85 -4.21
C TYR A 512 -23.29 9.91 -4.54
N GLN A 513 -22.45 9.56 -3.56
CA GLN A 513 -21.37 8.60 -3.77
C GLN A 513 -21.92 7.20 -4.07
N LEU A 514 -22.93 6.74 -3.31
CA LEU A 514 -23.57 5.45 -3.57
C LEU A 514 -24.25 5.40 -4.95
N THR A 515 -25.06 6.40 -5.32
CA THR A 515 -25.70 6.45 -6.65
C THR A 515 -24.70 6.60 -7.80
N SER A 516 -23.49 7.09 -7.53
CA SER A 516 -22.43 7.23 -8.55
C SER A 516 -21.60 5.96 -8.74
N ASN A 517 -21.34 5.23 -7.66
CA ASN A 517 -20.49 4.04 -7.70
C ASN A 517 -21.29 2.75 -7.97
N ILE A 518 -22.57 2.68 -7.59
CA ILE A 518 -23.39 1.47 -7.72
C ILE A 518 -24.10 1.43 -9.09
N LEU A 519 -23.51 0.68 -10.02
CA LEU A 519 -23.96 0.58 -11.42
C LEU A 519 -24.76 -0.69 -11.70
N CYS A 520 -25.89 -0.53 -12.42
CA CYS A 520 -26.76 -1.58 -12.94
C CYS A 520 -26.52 -1.69 -14.44
N GLY A 521 -25.70 -2.67 -14.85
CA GLY A 521 -25.05 -2.65 -16.15
C GLY A 521 -24.13 -1.43 -16.26
N GLU A 522 -24.18 -0.74 -17.40
CA GLU A 522 -23.40 0.47 -17.67
C GLU A 522 -24.02 1.75 -17.06
N SER A 523 -25.16 1.66 -16.37
CA SER A 523 -25.96 2.80 -15.92
C SER A 523 -26.10 2.89 -14.40
N LYS A 524 -26.31 4.10 -13.84
CA LYS A 524 -26.59 4.28 -12.40
C LYS A 524 -27.90 3.57 -12.00
N CYS A 525 -27.84 2.67 -11.01
CA CYS A 525 -29.00 1.91 -10.54
C CYS A 525 -30.18 2.80 -10.09
N PHE A 526 -29.86 3.95 -9.51
CA PHE A 526 -30.75 4.94 -8.91
C PHE A 526 -30.28 6.35 -9.27
N ASP A 527 -31.15 7.34 -9.10
CA ASP A 527 -30.79 8.77 -9.14
C ASP A 527 -30.69 9.35 -7.72
N SER A 528 -31.39 8.75 -6.75
CA SER A 528 -31.30 8.96 -5.31
C SER A 528 -31.55 7.64 -4.58
N ILE A 529 -30.82 7.36 -3.49
CA ILE A 529 -30.99 6.17 -2.63
C ILE A 529 -31.57 6.64 -1.29
N THR A 530 -32.57 5.92 -0.77
CA THR A 530 -33.17 6.14 0.55
C THR A 530 -32.65 5.18 1.61
N ASP A 531 -32.33 3.94 1.22
CA ASP A 531 -31.96 2.86 2.13
C ASP A 531 -31.04 1.85 1.41
N ILE A 532 -30.06 1.32 2.14
CA ILE A 532 -29.13 0.28 1.70
C ILE A 532 -28.75 -0.58 2.90
N TYR A 533 -28.91 -1.90 2.78
CA TYR A 533 -28.76 -2.82 3.90
C TYR A 533 -28.42 -4.24 3.43
N VAL A 534 -27.74 -5.00 4.29
CA VAL A 534 -27.57 -6.45 4.10
C VAL A 534 -28.91 -7.14 4.32
N SER A 535 -29.37 -7.85 3.30
CA SER A 535 -30.64 -8.58 3.29
C SER A 535 -30.49 -10.10 3.29
N SER A 536 -29.26 -10.60 3.12
CA SER A 536 -28.90 -12.01 3.33
C SER A 536 -27.43 -12.15 3.73
N VAL A 537 -27.14 -13.03 4.69
CA VAL A 537 -25.78 -13.33 5.20
C VAL A 537 -25.48 -14.82 5.10
N ALA A 538 -24.19 -15.14 4.96
CA ALA A 538 -23.67 -16.50 5.07
C ALA A 538 -23.49 -16.91 6.54
N GLU A 539 -23.28 -18.20 6.77
CA GLU A 539 -22.86 -18.80 8.06
C GLU A 539 -21.64 -18.09 8.69
N SER A 540 -20.75 -17.57 7.85
CA SER A 540 -19.55 -16.81 8.19
C SER A 540 -19.81 -15.35 8.61
N GLY A 541 -21.05 -14.85 8.52
CA GLY A 541 -21.38 -13.43 8.65
C GLY A 541 -21.03 -12.57 7.43
N ALA A 542 -20.53 -13.16 6.33
CA ALA A 542 -20.30 -12.44 5.08
C ALA A 542 -21.63 -12.08 4.39
N ALA A 543 -21.71 -10.88 3.83
CA ALA A 543 -22.90 -10.40 3.13
C ALA A 543 -23.09 -11.13 1.79
N LEU A 544 -24.19 -11.89 1.68
CA LEU A 544 -24.60 -12.57 0.44
C LEU A 544 -25.38 -11.62 -0.46
N GLU A 545 -26.43 -10.98 0.07
CA GLU A 545 -27.27 -10.04 -0.67
C GLU A 545 -27.39 -8.70 0.05
N ILE A 546 -27.40 -7.63 -0.75
CA ILE A 546 -27.58 -6.24 -0.37
C ILE A 546 -28.81 -5.72 -1.08
N THR A 547 -29.82 -5.26 -0.34
CA THR A 547 -31.00 -4.61 -0.90
C THR A 547 -30.87 -3.10 -0.78
N MET A 548 -31.27 -2.39 -1.84
CA MET A 548 -31.29 -0.94 -1.94
C MET A 548 -32.67 -0.47 -2.33
N LYS A 549 -33.14 0.61 -1.68
CA LYS A 549 -34.38 1.32 -2.00
C LYS A 549 -34.02 2.75 -2.42
N GLY A 550 -34.83 3.34 -3.30
CA GLY A 550 -34.60 4.69 -3.78
C GLY A 550 -35.46 5.03 -4.99
N TYR A 551 -35.05 6.05 -5.74
CA TYR A 551 -35.78 6.54 -6.90
C TYR A 551 -34.97 6.41 -8.19
N LYS A 552 -35.66 6.11 -9.29
CA LYS A 552 -35.12 6.18 -10.66
C LYS A 552 -36.15 6.84 -11.57
N ASN A 553 -35.76 7.88 -12.29
CA ASN A 553 -36.65 8.68 -13.16
C ASN A 553 -37.91 9.20 -12.42
N GLY A 554 -37.81 9.48 -11.13
CA GLY A 554 -38.93 9.91 -10.27
C GLY A 554 -39.80 8.79 -9.70
N ALA A 555 -39.68 7.55 -10.17
CA ALA A 555 -40.42 6.40 -9.63
C ALA A 555 -39.63 5.69 -8.51
N LEU A 556 -40.33 5.16 -7.51
CA LEU A 556 -39.74 4.27 -6.51
C LEU A 556 -39.21 2.99 -7.17
N LYS A 557 -38.07 2.51 -6.66
CA LYS A 557 -37.38 1.32 -7.16
C LYS A 557 -36.73 0.58 -5.99
N THR A 558 -36.69 -0.75 -6.09
CA THR A 558 -35.85 -1.62 -5.25
C THR A 558 -34.88 -2.38 -6.16
N VAL A 559 -33.65 -2.60 -5.69
CA VAL A 559 -32.62 -3.40 -6.37
C VAL A 559 -31.95 -4.29 -5.34
N THR A 560 -31.76 -5.57 -5.65
CA THR A 560 -30.89 -6.47 -4.88
C THR A 560 -29.61 -6.74 -5.67
N LYS A 561 -28.47 -6.83 -4.98
CA LYS A 561 -27.14 -7.16 -5.52
C LYS A 561 -26.43 -8.12 -4.59
N SER A 562 -25.48 -8.90 -5.11
CA SER A 562 -24.61 -9.68 -4.22
C SER A 562 -23.62 -8.80 -3.45
N GLY A 563 -23.29 -9.18 -2.21
CA GLY A 563 -22.32 -8.45 -1.39
C GLY A 563 -20.93 -8.35 -2.04
N ARG A 564 -20.52 -9.37 -2.82
CA ARG A 564 -19.30 -9.31 -3.66
C ARG A 564 -19.35 -8.21 -4.71
N ASN A 565 -20.51 -7.93 -5.32
CA ASN A 565 -20.66 -6.85 -6.29
C ASN A 565 -20.53 -5.48 -5.62
N ILE A 566 -21.12 -5.30 -4.43
CA ILE A 566 -21.00 -4.07 -3.64
C ILE A 566 -19.57 -3.87 -3.12
N LYS A 567 -18.92 -4.91 -2.59
CA LYS A 567 -17.48 -4.89 -2.23
C LYS A 567 -16.62 -4.35 -3.37
N SER A 568 -16.85 -4.86 -4.59
CA SER A 568 -16.10 -4.46 -5.79
C SER A 568 -16.40 -3.03 -6.25
N GLN A 569 -17.66 -2.58 -6.17
CA GLN A 569 -18.07 -1.24 -6.61
C GLN A 569 -17.77 -0.12 -5.59
N LEU A 570 -17.69 -0.43 -4.29
CA LEU A 570 -17.38 0.55 -3.23
C LEU A 570 -15.94 0.47 -2.71
N GLY A 571 -15.19 -0.58 -3.04
CA GLY A 571 -13.77 -0.75 -2.69
C GLY A 571 -13.50 -1.41 -1.33
N PHE A 572 -14.48 -2.08 -0.72
CA PHE A 572 -14.37 -2.63 0.63
C PHE A 572 -13.26 -3.69 0.76
N LYS A 573 -12.60 -3.71 1.92
CA LYS A 573 -11.53 -4.67 2.27
C LYS A 573 -12.00 -6.13 2.17
N SER A 574 -13.20 -6.45 2.67
CA SER A 574 -13.68 -7.83 2.85
C SER A 574 -15.14 -8.05 2.39
N HIS A 575 -15.67 -9.26 2.62
CA HIS A 575 -17.09 -9.58 2.42
C HIS A 575 -17.93 -9.42 3.70
N TYR A 576 -17.28 -9.18 4.84
CA TYR A 576 -17.91 -9.09 6.15
C TYR A 576 -18.17 -7.62 6.45
N PHE A 577 -19.40 -7.19 6.18
CA PHE A 577 -19.85 -5.83 6.48
C PHE A 577 -21.35 -5.80 6.78
N LYS A 578 -21.79 -4.70 7.38
CA LYS A 578 -23.18 -4.33 7.66
C LYS A 578 -23.36 -2.82 7.54
N THR A 579 -24.59 -2.35 7.35
CA THR A 579 -24.87 -0.91 7.29
C THR A 579 -25.48 -0.40 8.61
N GLY A 580 -25.54 0.91 8.78
CA GLY A 580 -26.28 1.56 9.87
C GLY A 580 -27.81 1.55 9.69
N SER A 581 -28.37 0.86 8.69
CA SER A 581 -29.81 0.82 8.45
C SER A 581 -30.53 -0.09 9.46
N ALA A 582 -31.68 0.36 9.96
CA ALA A 582 -32.58 -0.48 10.76
C ALA A 582 -33.20 -1.64 9.97
N SER A 583 -33.00 -1.70 8.64
CA SER A 583 -33.37 -2.85 7.80
C SER A 583 -32.27 -3.94 7.73
N ASP A 584 -31.06 -3.69 8.24
CA ASP A 584 -29.92 -4.60 8.10
C ASP A 584 -30.04 -5.82 9.04
N ILE A 585 -29.95 -7.02 8.45
CA ILE A 585 -30.12 -8.28 9.20
C ILE A 585 -28.78 -8.90 9.65
N SER A 586 -27.66 -8.22 9.44
CA SER A 586 -26.34 -8.79 9.67
C SER A 586 -26.00 -8.90 11.16
N THR A 587 -25.84 -10.13 11.62
CA THR A 587 -25.37 -10.46 12.98
C THR A 587 -23.86 -10.24 13.18
N LEU A 588 -23.17 -9.66 12.19
CA LEU A 588 -21.72 -9.46 12.23
C LEU A 588 -21.30 -8.57 13.41
N SER A 589 -20.50 -9.15 14.31
CA SER A 589 -19.78 -8.41 15.34
C SER A 589 -18.60 -7.70 14.68
N VAL A 590 -18.62 -6.37 14.65
CA VAL A 590 -17.54 -5.54 14.09
C VAL A 590 -16.85 -4.81 15.23
N GLY A 591 -15.54 -4.97 15.31
CA GLY A 591 -14.69 -4.48 16.41
C GLY A 591 -13.65 -5.54 16.78
N PRO A 592 -12.49 -5.16 17.34
CA PRO A 592 -11.58 -6.14 17.92
C PRO A 592 -12.17 -6.66 19.24
N VAL A 593 -12.09 -7.97 19.46
CA VAL A 593 -12.75 -8.67 20.60
C VAL A 593 -11.67 -9.37 21.44
N THR A 594 -11.81 -9.45 22.76
CA THR A 594 -10.90 -10.28 23.56
C THR A 594 -11.44 -11.70 23.66
N VAL A 595 -10.69 -12.67 23.15
CA VAL A 595 -11.15 -14.06 23.00
C VAL A 595 -10.74 -14.87 24.23
N GLN A 596 -11.71 -15.34 25.02
CA GLN A 596 -11.47 -16.31 26.10
C GLN A 596 -11.58 -17.74 25.59
N THR A 597 -10.43 -18.43 25.56
CA THR A 597 -10.25 -19.79 25.04
C THR A 597 -10.52 -20.86 26.11
N SER A 598 -11.78 -21.02 26.53
CA SER A 598 -12.20 -22.14 27.38
C SER A 598 -13.57 -22.68 26.96
N THR A 599 -13.61 -23.91 26.44
CA THR A 599 -14.83 -24.54 25.91
C THR A 599 -15.51 -25.44 26.94
N SER A 600 -16.79 -25.20 27.24
CA SER A 600 -17.59 -26.02 28.14
C SER A 600 -18.02 -27.35 27.49
N SER A 601 -17.95 -28.46 28.23
CA SER A 601 -18.62 -29.72 27.86
C SER A 601 -20.03 -29.78 28.47
N THR A 602 -20.99 -30.35 27.73
CA THR A 602 -22.42 -30.21 28.02
C THR A 602 -22.93 -31.22 29.04
N SER A 603 -23.54 -30.74 30.13
CA SER A 603 -24.68 -31.42 30.77
C SER A 603 -25.57 -30.43 31.55
N SER A 604 -26.88 -30.68 31.57
CA SER A 604 -27.87 -29.94 32.37
C SER A 604 -27.63 -30.15 33.87
N THR A 605 -27.99 -29.24 34.79
CA THR A 605 -29.35 -28.70 34.99
C THR A 605 -29.31 -27.40 35.83
N SER A 606 -30.46 -26.76 36.05
CA SER A 606 -30.62 -25.41 36.59
C SER A 606 -30.18 -25.15 38.05
N SER A 607 -29.74 -23.90 38.25
CA SER A 607 -29.91 -23.03 39.45
C SER A 607 -28.80 -22.96 40.51
N THR A 608 -28.74 -21.76 41.11
CA THR A 608 -27.99 -21.35 42.31
C THR A 608 -26.57 -20.80 42.08
N SER A 609 -26.18 -19.88 42.95
CA SER A 609 -25.05 -18.94 42.84
C SER A 609 -23.74 -19.45 43.43
N SER A 610 -22.60 -18.94 42.93
CA SER A 610 -21.45 -18.37 43.68
C SER A 610 -20.08 -18.55 42.98
N SER A 611 -19.41 -17.41 42.75
CA SER A 611 -17.96 -17.14 42.81
C SER A 611 -16.88 -18.16 42.36
N SER A 612 -16.03 -17.72 41.41
CA SER A 612 -14.55 -17.92 41.30
C SER A 612 -13.98 -19.36 41.20
N SER A 613 -12.86 -19.64 40.53
CA SER A 613 -11.98 -18.95 39.55
C SER A 613 -11.10 -20.07 38.90
N SER A 614 -10.23 -19.89 37.91
CA SER A 614 -9.57 -18.71 37.35
C SER A 614 -9.25 -18.88 35.86
N GLY A 615 -9.69 -17.93 35.03
CA GLY A 615 -9.06 -17.62 33.75
C GLY A 615 -8.41 -16.24 33.85
N ASP A 616 -7.29 -16.02 33.17
CA ASP A 616 -6.56 -14.76 33.31
C ASP A 616 -7.41 -13.57 32.85
N THR A 617 -7.59 -12.62 33.76
CA THR A 617 -8.51 -11.49 33.61
C THR A 617 -7.70 -10.22 33.33
N PRO A 618 -7.94 -9.52 32.19
CA PRO A 618 -7.28 -8.26 31.90
C PRO A 618 -7.50 -7.24 33.02
N LEU A 619 -6.39 -6.77 33.62
CA LEU A 619 -6.41 -5.68 34.57
C LEU A 619 -6.11 -4.37 33.84
N TYR A 620 -7.02 -3.42 34.02
CA TYR A 620 -6.81 -2.01 33.70
C TYR A 620 -6.57 -1.32 35.04
N ALA A 621 -5.31 -1.03 35.36
CA ALA A 621 -5.02 -0.17 36.49
C ALA A 621 -5.52 1.24 36.18
N THR A 622 -6.27 1.85 37.08
CA THR A 622 -6.77 3.21 36.90
C THR A 622 -6.53 4.06 38.14
N SER A 623 -6.64 5.38 38.00
CA SER A 623 -6.67 6.31 39.13
C SER A 623 -7.61 7.46 38.80
N SER A 624 -8.65 7.66 39.61
CA SER A 624 -9.54 8.83 39.48
C SER A 624 -8.79 10.14 39.72
N LYS A 625 -7.77 10.15 40.59
CA LYS A 625 -6.90 11.32 40.83
C LYS A 625 -5.95 11.60 39.66
N GLY A 626 -5.47 10.55 39.00
CA GLY A 626 -4.77 10.69 37.72
C GLY A 626 -5.67 11.18 36.59
N LEU A 627 -6.93 10.75 36.58
CA LEU A 627 -7.92 11.19 35.61
C LEU A 627 -8.34 12.64 35.85
N GLU A 628 -8.46 13.06 37.11
CA GLU A 628 -8.61 14.46 37.53
C GLU A 628 -7.49 15.32 36.94
N TYR A 629 -6.22 14.94 37.14
CA TYR A 629 -5.06 15.63 36.54
C TYR A 629 -5.12 15.72 35.00
N LEU A 630 -5.52 14.64 34.31
CA LEU A 630 -5.61 14.66 32.84
C LEU A 630 -6.82 15.48 32.33
N ALA A 631 -7.94 15.45 33.05
CA ALA A 631 -9.14 16.19 32.69
C ALA A 631 -9.02 17.70 33.01
N SER A 632 -8.45 18.08 34.16
CA SER A 632 -8.24 19.48 34.57
C SER A 632 -7.30 20.23 33.62
N SER A 633 -6.27 19.55 33.14
CA SER A 633 -5.27 20.06 32.20
C SER A 633 -5.70 20.00 30.73
N GLY A 634 -6.85 19.37 30.42
CA GLY A 634 -7.33 19.20 29.05
C GLY A 634 -6.46 18.29 28.18
N LEU A 635 -5.63 17.44 28.80
CA LEU A 635 -4.76 16.46 28.12
C LEU A 635 -5.51 15.30 27.46
N ILE A 636 -6.79 15.15 27.79
CA ILE A 636 -7.73 14.22 27.18
C ILE A 636 -9.02 14.96 26.80
N ASN A 637 -9.76 14.45 25.83
CA ASN A 637 -11.10 14.95 25.54
C ASN A 637 -12.05 14.81 26.74
N LYS A 638 -13.03 15.72 26.86
CA LYS A 638 -13.83 15.93 28.09
C LYS A 638 -14.38 14.62 28.69
N CYS A 639 -13.94 14.34 29.91
CA CYS A 639 -14.39 13.22 30.74
C CYS A 639 -14.71 13.67 32.17
N GLU A 640 -15.58 12.93 32.85
CA GLU A 640 -15.82 13.04 34.29
C GLU A 640 -15.01 11.97 35.05
N GLU A 641 -14.51 12.30 36.24
CA GLU A 641 -13.56 11.49 37.03
C GLU A 641 -14.05 10.07 37.40
N THR A 642 -15.37 9.85 37.36
CA THR A 642 -16.06 8.60 37.68
C THR A 642 -16.51 7.83 36.44
N ALA A 643 -16.30 8.37 35.23
CA ALA A 643 -16.78 7.77 33.99
C ALA A 643 -15.95 6.54 33.60
N THR A 644 -16.43 5.34 33.99
CA THR A 644 -15.83 4.05 33.62
C THR A 644 -15.64 3.91 32.11
N ALA A 645 -16.57 4.45 31.32
CA ALA A 645 -16.48 4.49 29.85
C ALA A 645 -15.29 5.33 29.33
N CYS A 646 -14.89 6.39 30.05
CA CYS A 646 -13.69 7.15 29.70
C CYS A 646 -12.41 6.39 30.11
N GLN A 647 -12.36 5.83 31.32
CA GLN A 647 -11.20 5.06 31.77
C GLN A 647 -10.94 3.80 30.91
N ALA A 648 -11.97 3.26 30.25
CA ALA A 648 -11.88 2.18 29.28
C ALA A 648 -11.60 2.63 27.83
N LYS A 649 -11.62 3.94 27.52
CA LYS A 649 -11.29 4.47 26.19
C LYS A 649 -9.81 4.19 25.87
N VAL A 650 -9.53 3.68 24.67
CA VAL A 650 -8.16 3.63 24.14
C VAL A 650 -7.62 5.06 23.99
N LEU A 651 -6.38 5.27 24.43
CA LEU A 651 -5.68 6.54 24.29
C LEU A 651 -5.26 6.75 22.83
N THR A 652 -5.56 7.91 22.24
CA THR A 652 -5.10 8.26 20.89
C THR A 652 -3.65 8.74 20.92
N ARG A 653 -2.95 8.67 19.77
CA ARG A 653 -1.56 9.12 19.64
C ARG A 653 -1.39 10.61 19.94
N GLU A 654 -2.37 11.44 19.63
CA GLU A 654 -2.36 12.87 19.99
C GLU A 654 -2.51 13.11 21.50
N GLU A 655 -3.42 12.39 22.18
CA GLU A 655 -3.58 12.48 23.64
C GLU A 655 -2.32 11.90 24.34
N ALA A 656 -1.74 10.82 23.80
CA ALA A 656 -0.49 10.25 24.29
C ALA A 656 0.72 11.20 24.12
N ALA A 657 0.80 11.91 22.99
CA ALA A 657 1.82 12.94 22.77
C ALA A 657 1.69 14.07 23.80
N ALA A 658 0.47 14.59 23.99
CA ALA A 658 0.20 15.64 24.97
C ALA A 658 0.59 15.23 26.39
N ILE A 659 0.18 14.04 26.84
CA ILE A 659 0.53 13.51 28.18
C ILE A 659 2.05 13.36 28.33
N SER A 660 2.72 12.79 27.33
CA SER A 660 4.16 12.53 27.39
C SER A 660 4.99 13.81 27.38
N VAL A 661 4.59 14.81 26.59
CA VAL A 661 5.26 16.12 26.53
C VAL A 661 5.09 16.90 27.83
N ILE A 662 3.90 16.91 28.43
CA ILE A 662 3.67 17.63 29.69
C ILE A 662 4.33 16.92 30.89
N THR A 663 4.27 15.59 30.97
CA THR A 663 4.95 14.84 32.04
C THR A 663 6.48 14.88 31.92
N GLY A 664 7.03 14.87 30.71
CA GLY A 664 8.47 15.08 30.48
C GLY A 664 8.94 16.52 30.67
N GLN A 665 8.02 17.49 30.81
CA GLN A 665 8.29 18.93 30.80
C GLN A 665 9.07 19.37 29.53
N ILE A 666 8.61 18.90 28.37
CA ILE A 666 9.07 19.35 27.05
C ILE A 666 8.31 20.62 26.67
N SER A 667 8.99 21.58 26.02
CA SER A 667 8.35 22.81 25.55
C SER A 667 7.23 22.55 24.52
N LEU A 668 6.24 23.43 24.47
CA LEU A 668 5.20 23.45 23.42
C LEU A 668 5.54 24.40 22.27
N THR A 669 6.72 25.03 22.28
CA THR A 669 7.15 26.03 21.29
C THR A 669 7.87 25.43 20.08
N TYR A 670 7.73 24.12 19.83
CA TYR A 670 8.36 23.48 18.67
C TYR A 670 7.57 23.82 17.39
N PRO A 671 8.24 24.15 16.27
CA PRO A 671 7.57 24.40 15.00
C PRO A 671 6.72 23.20 14.59
N ASN A 672 5.66 23.46 13.82
CA ASN A 672 4.82 22.40 13.26
C ASN A 672 5.70 21.32 12.61
N ALA A 673 5.46 20.04 12.94
CA ALA A 673 6.24 18.93 12.40
C ALA A 673 5.55 18.24 11.23
N TYR A 674 4.26 17.93 11.35
CA TYR A 674 3.53 17.08 10.42
C TYR A 674 2.55 17.91 9.56
N SER A 675 1.62 17.25 8.87
CA SER A 675 0.53 17.93 8.16
C SER A 675 -0.81 17.20 8.26
N ASP A 676 -0.81 15.96 8.76
CA ASP A 676 -2.01 15.21 9.14
C ASP A 676 -2.49 15.53 10.57
N ASP A 677 -1.76 16.38 11.31
CA ASP A 677 -2.12 16.94 12.61
C ASP A 677 -2.54 18.43 12.56
N ASP A 678 -2.60 19.06 11.38
CA ASP A 678 -3.05 20.46 11.13
C ASP A 678 -4.50 20.79 11.59
N GLN A 679 -5.20 19.81 12.20
CA GLN A 679 -6.53 19.96 12.81
C GLN A 679 -6.60 19.46 14.26
N SER A 680 -5.47 19.00 14.84
CA SER A 680 -5.41 18.51 16.22
C SER A 680 -5.22 19.67 17.21
N ILE A 681 -6.00 19.67 18.30
CA ILE A 681 -5.78 20.60 19.42
C ILE A 681 -4.46 20.34 20.17
N TYR A 682 -3.84 19.18 19.93
CA TYR A 682 -2.58 18.76 20.56
C TYR A 682 -1.34 18.98 19.67
N GLN A 683 -1.48 19.63 18.50
CA GLN A 683 -0.38 19.82 17.54
C GLN A 683 0.90 20.36 18.20
N SER A 684 0.80 21.35 19.09
CA SER A 684 1.96 21.93 19.79
C SER A 684 2.75 20.93 20.68
N ALA A 685 2.12 19.83 21.12
CA ALA A 685 2.79 18.72 21.77
C ALA A 685 3.34 17.70 20.75
N ILE A 686 2.54 17.33 19.73
CA ILE A 686 2.96 16.42 18.65
C ILE A 686 4.26 16.92 18.00
N ASN A 687 4.35 18.23 17.76
CA ASN A 687 5.52 18.93 17.23
C ASN A 687 6.83 18.62 17.95
N GLY A 688 6.82 18.50 19.29
CA GLY A 688 8.04 18.32 20.07
C GLY A 688 8.69 16.94 19.92
N LEU A 689 7.89 15.92 19.58
CA LEU A 689 8.35 14.53 19.51
C LEU A 689 9.47 14.28 18.48
N PRO A 690 9.43 14.79 17.23
CA PRO A 690 10.50 14.56 16.27
C PRO A 690 11.83 15.25 16.62
N TYR A 691 11.82 16.46 17.18
CA TYR A 691 13.04 17.20 17.54
C TYR A 691 13.90 16.46 18.58
N HIS A 692 13.25 15.67 19.45
CA HIS A 692 13.90 14.84 20.47
C HIS A 692 14.05 13.37 20.07
N GLY A 693 13.75 13.01 18.81
CA GLY A 693 13.81 11.62 18.31
C GLY A 693 12.70 10.70 18.85
N ILE A 694 11.79 11.20 19.69
CA ILE A 694 10.72 10.44 20.36
C ILE A 694 9.72 9.85 19.36
N HIS A 695 9.55 10.48 18.19
CA HIS A 695 8.70 9.99 17.09
C HIS A 695 8.96 8.53 16.68
N ILE A 696 10.16 7.98 16.95
CA ILE A 696 10.51 6.58 16.68
C ILE A 696 9.62 5.58 17.44
N CYS A 697 9.02 5.99 18.57
CA CYS A 697 8.13 5.15 19.39
C CYS A 697 6.83 4.71 18.70
N LEU A 698 6.49 5.33 17.56
CA LEU A 698 5.17 5.25 16.93
C LEU A 698 5.21 4.79 15.45
N ASP A 699 6.32 4.22 14.99
CA ASP A 699 6.67 3.93 13.57
C ASP A 699 5.48 3.84 12.59
N THR A 700 5.41 4.79 11.65
CA THR A 700 4.31 4.92 10.68
C THR A 700 4.75 4.82 9.22
N GLY A 701 5.91 5.39 8.88
CA GLY A 701 6.35 5.65 7.50
C GLY A 701 5.44 6.56 6.64
N ILE A 702 4.31 7.09 7.18
CA ILE A 702 3.24 7.73 6.37
C ILE A 702 2.60 9.02 6.96
N GLY A 703 2.86 9.38 8.21
CA GLY A 703 2.23 10.53 8.91
C GLY A 703 2.40 10.43 10.42
N PHE A 704 1.79 11.31 11.23
CA PHE A 704 1.70 11.09 12.68
C PHE A 704 0.55 10.14 13.06
N LEU A 705 -0.56 10.23 12.32
CA LEU A 705 -1.84 9.55 12.56
C LEU A 705 -2.46 9.90 13.93
N PRO A 706 -2.89 11.16 14.16
CA PRO A 706 -3.32 11.66 15.47
C PRO A 706 -4.37 10.78 16.18
N ASN A 707 -5.34 10.28 15.43
CA ASN A 707 -6.50 9.54 15.93
C ASN A 707 -6.24 8.04 16.17
N ASP A 708 -5.12 7.49 15.71
CA ASP A 708 -4.81 6.06 15.90
C ASP A 708 -4.41 5.78 17.36
N GLY A 709 -4.69 4.58 17.85
CA GLY A 709 -4.35 4.15 19.22
C GLY A 709 -2.96 3.50 19.31
N LEU A 710 -2.29 3.64 20.46
CA LEU A 710 -0.96 3.09 20.72
C LEU A 710 -0.91 2.00 21.81
N GLY A 711 0.11 1.13 21.76
CA GLY A 711 0.39 0.05 22.71
C GLY A 711 0.91 0.55 24.06
N ARG A 712 0.96 -0.34 25.06
CA ARG A 712 1.60 -0.07 26.35
C ARG A 712 3.11 0.13 26.19
N ASP A 713 3.71 -0.59 25.24
CA ASP A 713 5.12 -0.45 24.85
C ASP A 713 5.41 0.85 24.08
N GLU A 714 4.59 1.19 23.07
CA GLU A 714 4.63 2.47 22.37
C GLU A 714 4.53 3.64 23.37
N PHE A 715 3.64 3.55 24.37
CA PHE A 715 3.50 4.58 25.42
C PHE A 715 4.65 4.58 26.44
N ALA A 716 5.18 3.41 26.83
CA ALA A 716 6.36 3.33 27.69
C ALA A 716 7.57 4.02 27.05
N CYS A 717 7.76 3.78 25.75
CA CYS A 717 8.74 4.46 24.91
C CYS A 717 8.55 5.98 24.93
N LEU A 718 7.32 6.48 24.72
CA LEU A 718 7.03 7.91 24.77
C LEU A 718 7.38 8.53 26.14
N ILE A 719 6.91 7.95 27.24
CA ILE A 719 7.16 8.49 28.59
C ILE A 719 8.66 8.52 28.91
N VAL A 720 9.39 7.41 28.77
CA VAL A 720 10.81 7.36 29.15
C VAL A 720 11.65 8.30 28.28
N LYS A 721 11.42 8.34 26.95
CA LYS A 721 12.15 9.27 26.08
C LYS A 721 11.75 10.73 26.31
N SER A 722 10.50 11.01 26.69
CA SER A 722 10.10 12.37 27.08
C SER A 722 10.77 12.86 28.36
N PHE A 723 10.87 12.02 29.39
CA PHE A 723 11.59 12.35 30.63
C PHE A 723 13.10 12.55 30.41
N LYS A 724 13.67 11.93 29.38
CA LYS A 724 15.07 12.14 28.96
C LYS A 724 15.30 13.44 28.18
N ALA A 725 14.23 14.05 27.65
CA ALA A 725 14.30 15.11 26.65
C ALA A 725 13.80 16.49 27.14
N GLY A 726 12.97 16.54 28.18
CA GLY A 726 12.54 17.78 28.83
C GLY A 726 13.20 18.01 30.19
N GLU A 727 12.57 18.84 31.04
CA GLU A 727 13.12 19.27 32.33
C GLU A 727 12.76 18.34 33.52
N SER A 728 12.08 17.22 33.27
CA SER A 728 11.84 16.18 34.30
C SER A 728 13.10 15.35 34.60
N ASN A 729 13.18 14.76 35.81
CA ASN A 729 14.31 13.93 36.20
C ASN A 729 14.35 12.62 35.38
N GLU A 730 15.46 12.31 34.71
CA GLU A 730 15.57 11.11 33.86
C GLU A 730 15.26 9.82 34.64
N LEU A 731 14.29 9.05 34.13
CA LEU A 731 13.91 7.75 34.71
C LEU A 731 14.96 6.70 34.40
N THR A 732 15.46 6.02 35.42
CA THR A 732 16.52 5.00 35.30
C THR A 732 16.20 3.74 36.09
N GLY A 733 16.80 2.61 35.70
CA GLY A 733 16.56 1.30 36.30
C GLY A 733 16.39 0.21 35.24
N THR A 734 16.41 -1.05 35.67
CA THR A 734 16.27 -2.23 34.80
C THR A 734 15.52 -3.35 35.55
N SER A 735 14.43 -3.00 36.23
CA SER A 735 13.60 -3.99 36.92
C SER A 735 12.81 -4.76 35.88
N ASP A 736 13.07 -6.06 35.78
CA ASP A 736 12.36 -7.00 34.91
C ASP A 736 11.50 -7.92 35.81
N PRO A 737 10.22 -7.58 36.04
CA PRO A 737 9.27 -8.41 36.75
C PRO A 737 8.33 -9.16 35.79
N TYR A 738 8.63 -9.19 34.49
CA TYR A 738 7.68 -9.60 33.44
C TYR A 738 8.21 -10.78 32.61
N THR A 739 7.31 -11.35 31.79
CA THR A 739 7.58 -12.60 31.06
C THR A 739 7.12 -12.55 29.59
N ASP A 740 6.50 -11.45 29.16
CA ASP A 740 5.86 -11.29 27.86
C ASP A 740 6.29 -10.05 27.06
N ASP A 741 7.35 -9.36 27.48
CA ASP A 741 7.93 -8.14 26.85
C ASP A 741 9.18 -8.35 26.01
N GLY A 742 9.89 -9.47 26.13
CA GLY A 742 11.04 -9.83 25.27
C GLY A 742 10.76 -9.94 23.76
N GLY A 743 9.53 -9.64 23.31
CA GLY A 743 9.12 -9.53 21.91
C GLY A 743 8.87 -8.10 21.40
N THR A 744 8.97 -7.06 22.23
CA THR A 744 8.82 -5.65 21.79
C THR A 744 10.17 -4.94 21.58
N SER A 745 10.17 -3.87 20.79
CA SER A 745 11.31 -2.96 20.59
C SER A 745 11.63 -2.10 21.82
N TRP A 746 10.72 -2.05 22.81
CA TRP A 746 10.74 -1.12 23.95
C TRP A 746 10.80 -1.83 25.32
N ASP A 747 11.42 -3.01 25.35
CA ASP A 747 11.70 -3.81 26.55
C ASP A 747 12.32 -2.98 27.68
N LYS A 748 13.37 -2.23 27.36
CA LYS A 748 14.14 -1.41 28.31
C LYS A 748 13.30 -0.29 28.89
N GLU A 749 12.49 0.38 28.08
CA GLU A 749 11.58 1.42 28.54
C GLU A 749 10.46 0.87 29.45
N ILE A 750 9.98 -0.36 29.20
CA ILE A 750 9.11 -1.06 30.14
C ILE A 750 9.84 -1.32 31.46
N HIS A 751 11.06 -1.86 31.44
CA HIS A 751 11.83 -2.18 32.65
C HIS A 751 12.18 -0.92 33.48
N ILE A 752 12.38 0.22 32.82
CA ILE A 752 12.57 1.52 33.46
C ILE A 752 11.27 1.96 34.18
N LEU A 753 10.10 1.86 33.54
CA LEU A 753 8.83 2.20 34.20
C LEU A 753 8.44 1.22 35.31
N ALA A 754 8.79 -0.06 35.16
CA ALA A 754 8.56 -1.10 36.15
C ALA A 754 9.37 -0.86 37.44
N ASN A 755 10.61 -0.37 37.31
CA ASN A 755 11.50 -0.01 38.45
C ASN A 755 10.87 1.03 39.40
N TYR A 756 9.99 1.88 38.90
CA TYR A 756 9.24 2.87 39.69
C TYR A 756 7.76 2.49 39.94
N ASN A 757 7.34 1.26 39.60
CA ASN A 757 5.94 0.80 39.69
C ASN A 757 4.95 1.72 38.93
N LEU A 758 5.39 2.31 37.82
CA LEU A 758 4.59 3.21 36.99
C LEU A 758 3.70 2.41 36.03
N ILE A 759 4.29 1.40 35.36
CA ILE A 759 3.55 0.43 34.55
C ILE A 759 3.28 -0.83 35.40
N PRO A 760 2.01 -1.15 35.71
CA PRO A 760 1.65 -2.35 36.46
C PRO A 760 1.28 -3.51 35.52
N SER A 761 1.05 -4.70 36.09
CA SER A 761 0.63 -5.87 35.31
C SER A 761 -0.66 -5.60 34.52
N CYS A 762 -0.71 -6.12 33.30
CA CYS A 762 -1.87 -5.99 32.41
C CYS A 762 -2.99 -6.98 32.72
N SER A 763 -2.77 -7.88 33.69
CA SER A 763 -3.50 -9.13 33.86
C SER A 763 -3.49 -9.57 35.32
N SER A 764 -4.31 -10.58 35.64
CA SER A 764 -4.35 -11.19 36.98
C SER A 764 -3.09 -12.02 37.29
N LEU A 765 -2.31 -12.37 36.27
CA LEU A 765 -0.91 -12.78 36.43
C LEU A 765 -0.04 -11.53 36.61
N SER A 766 0.62 -11.42 37.76
CA SER A 766 1.47 -10.25 38.10
C SER A 766 2.71 -10.11 37.21
N GLU A 767 3.12 -11.21 36.57
CA GLU A 767 4.31 -11.34 35.73
C GLU A 767 4.07 -11.00 34.24
N LYS A 768 2.98 -10.30 33.90
CA LYS A 768 2.66 -9.91 32.52
C LYS A 768 2.36 -8.42 32.35
N VAL A 769 2.91 -7.84 31.28
CA VAL A 769 2.75 -6.43 30.91
C VAL A 769 1.95 -6.24 29.61
N CYS A 770 1.73 -7.28 28.81
CA CYS A 770 0.98 -7.24 27.53
C CYS A 770 1.42 -6.08 26.61
N PRO A 771 2.67 -6.05 26.11
CA PRO A 771 3.26 -4.88 25.46
C PRO A 771 2.37 -4.25 24.37
N SER A 772 1.92 -5.09 23.44
CA SER A 772 1.13 -4.69 22.26
C SER A 772 -0.33 -4.35 22.57
N ARG A 773 -0.83 -4.60 23.79
CA ARG A 773 -2.21 -4.25 24.16
C ARG A 773 -2.33 -2.73 24.10
N LYS A 774 -3.33 -2.22 23.37
CA LYS A 774 -3.57 -0.77 23.30
C LYS A 774 -3.90 -0.23 24.69
N ILE A 775 -3.23 0.86 25.07
CA ILE A 775 -3.31 1.45 26.41
C ILE A 775 -4.59 2.27 26.55
N THR A 776 -5.23 2.23 27.73
CA THR A 776 -6.42 3.06 27.99
C THR A 776 -6.08 4.38 28.67
N VAL A 777 -7.00 5.34 28.59
CA VAL A 777 -6.95 6.59 29.37
C VAL A 777 -6.85 6.30 30.87
N GLY A 778 -7.50 5.24 31.36
CA GLY A 778 -7.38 4.80 32.76
C GLY A 778 -5.96 4.38 33.14
N GLU A 779 -5.27 3.62 32.28
CA GLU A 779 -3.88 3.20 32.51
C GLU A 779 -2.89 4.35 32.42
N ALA A 780 -3.08 5.27 31.47
CA ALA A 780 -2.30 6.51 31.41
C ALA A 780 -2.55 7.38 32.65
N SER A 781 -3.79 7.45 33.16
CA SER A 781 -4.13 8.11 34.42
C SER A 781 -3.41 7.47 35.61
N TYR A 782 -3.33 6.13 35.67
CA TYR A 782 -2.56 5.44 36.71
C TYR A 782 -1.07 5.81 36.66
N ILE A 783 -0.46 5.78 35.48
CA ILE A 783 0.96 6.15 35.27
C ILE A 783 1.19 7.60 35.74
N VAL A 784 0.36 8.55 35.32
CA VAL A 784 0.47 9.97 35.72
C VAL A 784 0.30 10.17 37.23
N ASN A 785 -0.67 9.49 37.84
CA ASN A 785 -0.84 9.54 39.30
C ASN A 785 0.37 8.96 40.04
N LYS A 786 0.99 7.88 39.54
CA LYS A 786 2.20 7.30 40.13
C LYS A 786 3.45 8.16 39.93
N LEU A 787 3.57 8.87 38.81
CA LEU A 787 4.63 9.88 38.62
C LEU A 787 4.54 10.99 39.68
N VAL A 788 3.33 11.43 40.05
CA VAL A 788 3.11 12.41 41.13
C VAL A 788 3.30 11.80 42.52
N GLU A 789 2.72 10.62 42.81
CA GLU A 789 2.86 9.96 44.13
C GLU A 789 4.31 9.61 44.47
N ASN A 790 5.11 9.23 43.48
CA ASN A 790 6.55 8.96 43.63
C ASN A 790 7.41 10.24 43.67
N SER A 791 6.80 11.44 43.62
CA SER A 791 7.50 12.74 43.55
C SER A 791 8.46 12.87 42.34
N LEU A 792 8.18 12.18 41.23
CA LEU A 792 8.97 12.27 40.00
C LEU A 792 8.61 13.53 39.18
N ILE A 793 7.38 14.02 39.33
CA ILE A 793 6.87 15.30 38.79
C ILE A 793 5.96 16.00 39.80
N SER A 794 5.78 17.32 39.70
CA SER A 794 4.76 18.03 40.49
C SER A 794 3.35 17.88 39.89
N SER A 795 2.33 17.83 40.75
CA SER A 795 0.93 17.98 40.35
C SER A 795 0.61 19.32 39.69
N ASP A 796 1.43 20.36 39.95
CA ASP A 796 1.21 21.72 39.43
C ASP A 796 1.27 21.78 37.90
N LEU A 797 1.92 20.80 37.25
CA LEU A 797 1.96 20.68 35.79
C LEU A 797 0.56 20.57 35.16
N PHE A 798 -0.41 20.05 35.93
CA PHE A 798 -1.79 19.78 35.53
C PHE A 798 -2.80 20.85 36.00
N SER A 799 -2.32 21.92 36.63
CA SER A 799 -3.14 23.00 37.21
C SER A 799 -3.77 23.95 36.18
N SER A 800 -3.39 23.84 34.90
CA SER A 800 -3.87 24.72 33.82
C SER A 800 -4.07 23.96 32.51
N ASN A 801 -5.09 24.37 31.76
CA ASN A 801 -5.38 23.82 30.44
C ASN A 801 -4.51 24.48 29.37
N ARG A 802 -3.68 23.69 28.69
CA ARG A 802 -2.69 24.18 27.72
C ARG A 802 -3.13 24.08 26.25
N PHE A 803 -4.31 23.50 25.97
CA PHE A 803 -4.70 23.08 24.61
C PHE A 803 -6.11 23.50 24.15
N GLN A 804 -7.02 23.91 25.05
CA GLN A 804 -8.41 24.22 24.67
C GLN A 804 -8.74 25.71 24.37
N ASN A 805 -7.74 26.61 24.39
CA ASN A 805 -7.95 27.97 23.89
C ASN A 805 -7.81 27.98 22.36
N SER A 806 -8.92 28.23 21.67
CA SER A 806 -9.02 28.23 20.20
C SER A 806 -7.98 29.15 19.55
N TRP A 807 -7.16 28.60 18.64
CA TRP A 807 -6.25 29.40 17.82
C TRP A 807 -7.07 30.30 16.88
N ASN A 808 -6.99 31.62 17.12
CA ASN A 808 -7.39 32.62 16.16
C ASN A 808 -6.18 32.96 15.30
N ILE A 809 -6.37 33.04 13.98
CA ILE A 809 -5.32 33.49 13.06
C ILE A 809 -4.96 34.94 13.40
N ALA A 810 -3.77 35.15 13.97
CA ALA A 810 -3.20 36.48 14.10
C ALA A 810 -2.51 36.85 12.78
N GLU A 811 -2.94 37.95 12.14
CA GLU A 811 -2.20 38.54 11.02
C GLU A 811 -0.86 39.10 11.53
N GLY A 812 0.21 38.30 11.44
CA GLY A 812 1.57 38.73 11.80
C GLY A 812 2.52 37.66 12.32
N GLU A 813 2.09 36.43 12.62
CA GLU A 813 2.95 35.37 13.22
C GLU A 813 3.93 34.71 12.22
N VAL A 814 4.67 35.51 11.45
CA VAL A 814 5.81 35.08 10.62
C VAL A 814 7.03 35.99 10.86
N GLU A 815 7.36 36.21 12.13
CA GLU A 815 8.66 36.75 12.55
C GLU A 815 9.72 35.63 12.45
N GLU A 816 10.63 35.78 11.48
CA GLU A 816 11.84 34.98 11.21
C GLU A 816 11.84 33.46 11.53
N ALA A 817 11.34 32.67 10.57
CA ALA A 817 11.62 31.23 10.44
C ALA A 817 13.11 30.85 10.33
N ALA A 818 14.02 31.83 10.29
CA ALA A 818 15.48 31.63 10.30
C ALA A 818 16.02 31.09 11.64
N THR A 819 15.26 31.23 12.74
CA THR A 819 15.74 30.97 14.11
C THR A 819 15.47 29.55 14.63
N THR A 820 14.54 28.81 14.02
CA THR A 820 14.06 27.50 14.52
C THR A 820 14.58 26.29 13.73
N ALA A 821 15.57 26.48 12.84
CA ALA A 821 16.22 25.39 12.14
C ALA A 821 17.15 24.60 13.08
N VAL A 822 16.97 23.28 13.16
CA VAL A 822 17.96 22.38 13.77
C VAL A 822 19.25 22.48 12.95
N SER A 823 20.30 23.02 13.55
CA SER A 823 21.51 23.35 12.83
C SER A 823 22.35 22.11 12.55
N ASN A 824 22.47 21.77 11.25
CA ASN A 824 23.60 20.98 10.78
C ASN A 824 24.12 21.56 9.46
N VAL A 825 25.27 22.22 9.55
CA VAL A 825 26.15 22.75 8.48
C VAL A 825 25.45 23.08 7.14
N GLY A 826 24.79 24.25 7.04
CA GLY A 826 24.17 24.66 5.78
C GLY A 826 23.44 26.00 5.73
N SER A 827 23.53 26.87 6.75
CA SER A 827 22.76 28.12 6.86
C SER A 827 23.26 29.27 5.96
N SER A 828 23.67 28.94 4.74
CA SER A 828 23.69 29.85 3.60
C SER A 828 23.83 29.03 2.31
N ALA A 829 22.76 28.94 1.52
CA ALA A 829 22.87 28.57 0.10
C ALA A 829 23.40 29.75 -0.75
N SER A 830 24.39 30.48 -0.20
CA SER A 830 25.47 30.93 -1.07
C SER A 830 26.04 29.66 -1.67
N CYS A 831 25.84 29.48 -2.97
CA CYS A 831 26.29 28.29 -3.67
C CYS A 831 27.77 28.05 -3.32
N VAL A 832 28.11 26.83 -2.89
CA VAL A 832 29.50 26.53 -2.52
C VAL A 832 30.29 26.40 -3.82
N PRO A 833 31.28 27.28 -4.11
CA PRO A 833 31.95 27.29 -5.41
C PRO A 833 32.67 25.97 -5.66
N LYS A 834 32.14 25.15 -6.57
CA LYS A 834 32.68 23.83 -6.88
C LYS A 834 33.99 23.97 -7.65
N ASP A 835 35.10 23.56 -7.04
CA ASP A 835 36.39 23.53 -7.72
C ASP A 835 36.41 22.42 -8.79
N ASN A 836 36.11 22.80 -10.02
CA ASN A 836 36.25 21.94 -11.19
C ASN A 836 37.62 22.14 -11.90
N SER A 837 38.59 22.86 -11.31
CA SER A 837 39.84 23.26 -11.97
C SER A 837 40.71 22.08 -12.41
N GLN A 838 40.83 21.06 -11.55
CA GLN A 838 41.59 19.85 -11.81
C GLN A 838 40.81 18.78 -12.61
N ARG A 839 39.57 19.09 -13.01
CA ARG A 839 38.65 18.07 -13.52
C ARG A 839 39.04 17.57 -14.91
N SER A 840 39.19 16.25 -15.03
CA SER A 840 39.26 15.60 -16.34
C SER A 840 37.92 15.75 -17.05
N LEU A 841 37.97 16.14 -18.33
CA LEU A 841 36.81 16.41 -19.20
C LEU A 841 37.15 15.95 -20.63
N ASN A 842 37.92 14.88 -20.74
CA ASN A 842 38.54 14.44 -21.98
C ASN A 842 37.52 13.65 -22.82
N ASN A 843 36.71 12.80 -22.19
CA ASN A 843 35.65 12.01 -22.81
C ASN A 843 34.23 12.49 -22.43
N ILE A 844 33.19 11.94 -23.07
CA ILE A 844 31.79 12.33 -22.85
C ILE A 844 31.25 11.91 -21.48
N LEU A 845 31.69 10.79 -20.91
CA LEU A 845 31.26 10.33 -19.58
C LEU A 845 31.64 11.35 -18.50
N GLU A 846 32.88 11.87 -18.58
CA GLU A 846 33.39 12.92 -17.68
C GLU A 846 32.62 14.24 -17.83
N ILE A 847 32.18 14.57 -19.07
CA ILE A 847 31.38 15.75 -19.36
C ILE A 847 29.94 15.59 -18.85
N GLN A 848 29.33 14.42 -19.03
CA GLN A 848 28.02 14.09 -18.45
C GLN A 848 28.09 14.13 -16.92
N GLN A 849 29.13 13.55 -16.31
CA GLN A 849 29.33 13.63 -14.86
C GLN A 849 29.50 15.09 -14.41
N PHE A 850 30.28 15.91 -15.12
CA PHE A 850 30.37 17.35 -14.82
C PHE A 850 29.00 18.04 -14.90
N LEU A 851 28.22 17.80 -15.96
CA LEU A 851 26.91 18.42 -16.16
C LEU A 851 25.95 18.03 -15.02
N SER A 852 25.87 16.73 -14.70
CA SER A 852 25.03 16.22 -13.60
C SER A 852 25.47 16.74 -12.24
N ASP A 853 26.78 16.76 -11.93
CA ASP A 853 27.32 17.25 -10.66
C ASP A 853 27.07 18.75 -10.46
N ASN A 854 26.89 19.50 -11.55
CA ASN A 854 26.66 20.94 -11.55
C ASN A 854 25.21 21.32 -11.91
N GLY A 855 24.25 20.38 -11.78
CA GLY A 855 22.80 20.64 -11.81
C GLY A 855 22.12 20.54 -13.17
N PHE A 856 22.86 20.33 -14.26
CA PHE A 856 22.31 20.15 -15.60
C PHE A 856 21.86 18.70 -15.83
N ASN A 857 20.94 18.46 -16.77
CA ASN A 857 20.40 17.12 -17.04
C ASN A 857 20.91 16.50 -18.35
N PRO A 858 22.10 15.86 -18.37
CA PRO A 858 22.65 15.24 -19.58
C PRO A 858 21.91 13.97 -20.02
N GLY A 859 20.89 13.51 -19.28
CA GLY A 859 20.38 12.15 -19.35
C GLY A 859 21.22 11.20 -18.49
N PRO A 860 21.28 9.89 -18.84
CA PRO A 860 22.18 8.95 -18.18
C PRO A 860 23.64 9.38 -18.31
N ILE A 861 24.45 9.08 -17.29
CA ILE A 861 25.91 9.24 -17.33
C ILE A 861 26.47 7.92 -17.86
N ASP A 862 26.48 7.78 -19.19
CA ASP A 862 26.67 6.52 -19.93
C ASP A 862 27.81 6.57 -20.97
N GLY A 863 28.46 7.71 -21.12
CA GLY A 863 29.53 7.98 -22.08
C GLY A 863 29.05 8.30 -23.49
N GLN A 864 27.74 8.38 -23.75
CA GLN A 864 27.18 8.53 -25.08
C GLN A 864 26.47 9.88 -25.24
N SER A 865 26.93 10.70 -26.20
CA SER A 865 26.38 12.05 -26.42
C SER A 865 25.01 12.04 -27.10
N GLY A 866 23.99 11.52 -26.41
CA GLY A 866 22.60 11.52 -26.85
C GLY A 866 21.97 12.91 -26.83
N ALA A 867 20.75 13.02 -27.35
CA ALA A 867 20.05 14.31 -27.49
C ALA A 867 19.92 15.09 -26.17
N LYS A 868 19.78 14.41 -25.01
CA LYS A 868 19.80 15.05 -23.69
C LYS A 868 21.18 15.59 -23.32
N THR A 869 22.25 14.85 -23.59
CA THR A 869 23.63 15.31 -23.34
C THR A 869 23.94 16.53 -24.20
N THR A 870 23.59 16.50 -25.50
CA THR A 870 23.73 17.66 -26.40
C THR A 870 22.90 18.86 -25.93
N ALA A 871 21.64 18.65 -25.49
CA ALA A 871 20.81 19.72 -24.94
C ALA A 871 21.38 20.31 -23.65
N SER A 872 21.89 19.46 -22.75
CA SER A 872 22.53 19.86 -21.50
C SER A 872 23.87 20.59 -21.71
N ILE A 873 24.64 20.22 -22.75
CA ILE A 873 25.81 21.01 -23.17
C ILE A 873 25.37 22.38 -23.69
N LYS A 874 24.25 22.50 -24.43
CA LYS A 874 23.71 23.81 -24.84
C LYS A 874 23.24 24.64 -23.65
N GLU A 875 22.54 24.02 -22.71
CA GLU A 875 22.06 24.65 -21.47
C GLU A 875 23.22 25.20 -20.66
N PHE A 876 24.29 24.40 -20.46
CA PHE A 876 25.54 24.86 -19.87
C PHE A 876 26.21 25.98 -20.68
N GLN A 877 26.30 25.85 -22.00
CA GLN A 877 26.89 26.89 -22.85
C GLN A 877 26.15 28.23 -22.74
N ILE A 878 24.81 28.21 -22.71
CA ILE A 878 23.97 29.40 -22.51
C ILE A 878 24.26 30.05 -21.17
N GLN A 879 24.25 29.27 -20.07
CA GLN A 879 24.51 29.80 -18.73
C GLN A 879 25.96 30.29 -18.56
N ALA A 880 26.93 29.66 -19.22
CA ALA A 880 28.34 30.06 -19.23
C ALA A 880 28.68 31.19 -20.24
N GLY A 881 27.69 31.84 -20.85
CA GLY A 881 27.89 32.96 -21.78
C GLY A 881 28.57 32.58 -23.11
N LEU A 882 28.44 31.32 -23.53
CA LEU A 882 29.02 30.76 -24.75
C LEU A 882 27.99 30.58 -25.88
N SER A 883 28.48 30.34 -27.10
CA SER A 883 27.64 29.93 -28.22
C SER A 883 27.08 28.51 -27.98
N ALA A 884 25.77 28.35 -28.13
CA ALA A 884 25.01 27.14 -27.78
C ALA A 884 24.98 26.09 -28.91
N ASP A 885 26.16 25.68 -29.40
CA ASP A 885 26.29 24.68 -30.47
C ASP A 885 25.96 23.24 -30.00
N GLY A 886 26.11 22.94 -28.70
CA GLY A 886 25.89 21.63 -28.08
C GLY A 886 27.13 20.73 -28.10
N VAL A 887 28.29 21.26 -28.47
CA VAL A 887 29.56 20.55 -28.56
C VAL A 887 30.50 21.00 -27.45
N ALA A 888 30.93 20.07 -26.61
CA ALA A 888 31.88 20.35 -25.53
C ALA A 888 33.33 20.54 -26.07
N GLY A 889 33.55 21.58 -26.87
CA GLY A 889 34.86 21.96 -27.42
C GLY A 889 35.77 22.60 -26.37
N ASN A 890 37.01 22.92 -26.74
CA ASN A 890 38.04 23.41 -25.80
C ASN A 890 37.63 24.67 -25.02
N LYS A 891 36.85 25.59 -25.63
CA LYS A 891 36.26 26.74 -24.92
C LYS A 891 35.27 26.30 -23.85
N THR A 892 34.29 25.47 -24.22
CA THR A 892 33.30 24.88 -23.30
C THR A 892 33.97 24.12 -22.16
N LYS A 893 34.91 23.21 -22.44
CA LYS A 893 35.69 22.50 -21.41
C LYS A 893 36.50 23.43 -20.51
N SER A 894 36.98 24.57 -21.02
CA SER A 894 37.69 25.57 -20.22
C SER A 894 36.75 26.37 -19.31
N SER A 895 35.54 26.69 -19.77
CA SER A 895 34.50 27.23 -18.90
C SER A 895 34.05 26.21 -17.88
N MET A 896 33.87 24.92 -18.23
CA MET A 896 33.50 23.86 -17.29
C MET A 896 34.49 23.71 -16.14
N ARG A 897 35.81 23.85 -16.38
CA ARG A 897 36.83 23.84 -15.30
C ARG A 897 36.84 25.10 -14.44
N LYS A 898 36.31 26.21 -14.94
CA LYS A 898 36.12 27.46 -14.19
C LYS A 898 34.73 27.56 -13.54
N TRP A 899 33.80 26.71 -13.96
CA TRP A 899 32.41 26.73 -13.52
C TRP A 899 32.35 26.27 -12.08
N THR A 900 31.87 27.17 -11.24
CA THR A 900 31.72 27.02 -9.79
C THR A 900 30.33 26.53 -9.40
N GLY A 901 29.38 26.49 -10.35
CA GLY A 901 27.95 26.38 -10.06
C GLY A 901 27.37 27.67 -9.45
N CYS A 902 28.07 28.81 -9.60
CA CYS A 902 27.78 30.05 -8.87
C CYS A 902 27.62 31.32 -9.70
N ASP A 903 27.72 31.25 -11.02
CA ASP A 903 27.69 32.44 -11.88
C ASP A 903 26.26 32.98 -12.04
N THR A 904 25.77 33.65 -10.99
CA THR A 904 24.52 34.43 -10.91
C THR A 904 23.24 33.70 -11.30
N CYS A 905 22.79 32.76 -10.45
CA CYS A 905 21.39 32.33 -10.49
C CYS A 905 20.46 33.52 -10.22
N SER A 906 19.62 33.86 -11.19
CA SER A 906 18.50 34.78 -11.00
C SER A 906 17.34 34.02 -10.34
N ALA A 907 17.15 34.27 -9.05
CA ALA A 907 16.12 33.64 -8.22
C ALA A 907 14.74 33.66 -8.91
N ARG A 908 14.10 32.50 -9.03
CA ARG A 908 12.80 32.39 -9.69
C ARG A 908 11.70 32.92 -8.77
N ASN A 909 10.89 33.85 -9.26
CA ASN A 909 9.75 34.37 -8.52
C ASN A 909 8.54 33.42 -8.66
N ASN A 910 8.32 32.57 -7.66
CA ASN A 910 7.22 31.61 -7.61
C ASN A 910 5.96 32.14 -6.87
N SER A 911 5.90 33.40 -6.42
CA SER A 911 4.79 33.92 -5.60
C SER A 911 3.41 33.81 -6.26
N ASN A 912 3.40 33.93 -7.59
CA ASN A 912 2.22 33.85 -8.46
C ASN A 912 1.92 32.42 -8.96
N ALA A 913 2.59 31.39 -8.44
CA ALA A 913 2.32 30.00 -8.82
C ALA A 913 0.88 29.61 -8.45
N ASP A 914 0.13 29.10 -9.44
CA ASP A 914 -1.17 28.46 -9.18
C ASP A 914 -0.94 27.10 -8.52
N LEU A 915 -1.28 27.01 -7.24
CA LEU A 915 -1.23 25.79 -6.44
C LEU A 915 -2.64 25.36 -5.99
N SER A 916 -3.70 25.92 -6.60
CA SER A 916 -5.10 25.59 -6.28
C SER A 916 -5.49 24.16 -6.69
N ASN A 917 -4.76 23.60 -7.66
CA ASN A 917 -5.06 22.32 -8.29
C ASN A 917 -3.78 21.50 -8.55
N ILE A 918 -3.95 20.20 -8.77
CA ILE A 918 -2.84 19.25 -8.89
C ILE A 918 -1.98 19.51 -10.13
N SER A 919 -2.56 19.99 -11.24
CA SER A 919 -1.80 20.32 -12.45
C SER A 919 -0.84 21.49 -12.20
N GLY A 920 -1.30 22.51 -11.47
CA GLY A 920 -0.47 23.63 -11.01
C GLY A 920 0.67 23.20 -10.08
N ILE A 921 0.39 22.31 -9.12
CA ILE A 921 1.42 21.73 -8.22
C ILE A 921 2.45 20.89 -9.01
N GLN A 922 1.99 20.04 -9.94
CA GLN A 922 2.87 19.29 -10.86
C GLN A 922 3.73 20.25 -11.70
N THR A 923 3.15 21.34 -12.20
CA THR A 923 3.85 22.36 -12.99
C THR A 923 4.91 23.10 -12.17
N PHE A 924 4.59 23.52 -10.94
CA PHE A 924 5.57 24.12 -10.02
C PHE A 924 6.76 23.18 -9.79
N LEU A 925 6.49 21.92 -9.44
CA LEU A 925 7.53 20.92 -9.15
C LEU A 925 8.46 20.74 -10.34
N ALA A 926 7.89 20.49 -11.53
CA ALA A 926 8.63 20.30 -12.77
C ALA A 926 9.49 21.52 -13.14
N ASN A 927 8.97 22.74 -12.95
CA ASN A 927 9.70 23.97 -13.21
C ASN A 927 10.88 24.18 -12.25
N ASN A 928 10.78 23.72 -11.01
CA ASN A 928 11.75 23.94 -9.93
C ASN A 928 12.63 22.70 -9.63
N GLY A 929 12.80 21.80 -10.60
CA GLY A 929 13.77 20.69 -10.56
C GLY A 929 13.25 19.36 -10.02
N PHE A 930 12.02 19.30 -9.51
CA PHE A 930 11.41 18.07 -8.95
C PHE A 930 10.57 17.36 -10.02
N ASN A 931 10.66 16.04 -10.16
CA ASN A 931 10.02 15.31 -11.26
C ASN A 931 8.65 14.68 -10.88
N PRO A 932 7.51 15.33 -11.15
CA PRO A 932 6.18 14.81 -10.76
C PRO A 932 5.65 13.66 -11.64
N GLY A 933 6.38 13.27 -12.69
CA GLY A 933 5.86 12.43 -13.77
C GLY A 933 5.15 13.27 -14.84
N VAL A 934 4.05 12.75 -15.38
CA VAL A 934 3.24 13.46 -16.38
C VAL A 934 2.36 14.51 -15.70
N ILE A 935 2.33 15.73 -16.24
CA ILE A 935 1.40 16.78 -15.78
C ILE A 935 0.01 16.45 -16.34
N ASP A 936 -0.81 15.76 -15.54
CA ASP A 936 -2.12 15.23 -15.92
C ASP A 936 -3.26 15.63 -14.96
N GLY A 937 -2.95 16.39 -13.90
CA GLY A 937 -3.90 16.81 -12.88
C GLY A 937 -4.26 15.75 -11.83
N LYS A 938 -3.51 14.64 -11.73
CA LYS A 938 -3.77 13.55 -10.77
C LYS A 938 -2.55 13.26 -9.90
N ILE A 939 -2.77 12.95 -8.61
CA ILE A 939 -1.69 12.53 -7.72
C ILE A 939 -1.32 11.07 -8.02
N GLY A 940 -0.40 10.88 -8.96
CA GLY A 940 0.31 9.61 -9.17
C GLY A 940 1.44 9.41 -8.16
N SER A 941 2.07 8.23 -8.18
CA SER A 941 3.22 7.92 -7.32
C SER A 941 4.40 8.88 -7.55
N TYR A 942 4.73 9.19 -8.80
CA TYR A 942 5.76 10.17 -9.16
C TYR A 942 5.43 11.57 -8.62
N THR A 943 4.16 11.99 -8.68
CA THR A 943 3.74 13.30 -8.14
C THR A 943 3.88 13.34 -6.63
N ARG A 944 3.50 12.27 -5.92
CA ARG A 944 3.69 12.14 -4.47
C ARG A 944 5.16 12.18 -4.06
N GLU A 945 6.03 11.42 -4.74
CA GLU A 945 7.47 11.42 -4.44
C GLU A 945 8.18 12.73 -4.84
N ALA A 946 7.67 13.46 -5.83
CA ALA A 946 8.15 14.81 -6.14
C ALA A 946 7.77 15.82 -5.04
N ILE A 947 6.56 15.74 -4.49
CA ILE A 947 6.16 16.54 -3.32
C ILE A 947 7.07 16.21 -2.13
N LYS A 948 7.35 14.93 -1.86
CA LYS A 948 8.33 14.51 -0.83
C LYS A 948 9.74 15.03 -1.08
N ALA A 949 10.20 15.02 -2.33
CA ALA A 949 11.52 15.54 -2.69
C ALA A 949 11.60 17.06 -2.49
N PHE A 950 10.54 17.80 -2.82
CA PHE A 950 10.42 19.22 -2.49
C PHE A 950 10.41 19.45 -0.98
N GLN A 951 9.57 18.74 -0.22
CA GLN A 951 9.50 18.85 1.25
C GLN A 951 10.87 18.64 1.91
N ARG A 952 11.63 17.60 1.51
CA ARG A 952 13.03 17.39 1.96
C ARG A 952 13.95 18.57 1.64
N ALA A 953 13.77 19.21 0.49
CA ALA A 953 14.60 20.34 0.06
C ALA A 953 14.28 21.65 0.78
N VAL A 954 13.07 21.83 1.31
CA VAL A 954 12.65 22.99 2.13
C VAL A 954 12.54 22.68 3.64
N GLY A 955 13.09 21.55 4.10
CA GLY A 955 13.13 21.20 5.53
C GLY A 955 11.80 20.78 6.15
N LEU A 956 10.79 20.43 5.35
CA LEU A 956 9.51 19.88 5.80
C LEU A 956 9.55 18.34 5.91
N ILE A 957 8.72 17.76 6.79
CA ILE A 957 8.55 16.31 6.85
C ILE A 957 7.93 15.81 5.52
N PRO A 958 8.51 14.77 4.87
CA PRO A 958 8.11 14.36 3.52
C PRO A 958 6.96 13.35 3.49
N ASP A 959 5.74 13.81 3.76
CA ASP A 959 4.50 13.04 3.62
C ASP A 959 4.04 12.83 2.15
N GLY A 960 4.42 13.74 1.24
CA GLY A 960 4.02 13.73 -0.16
C GLY A 960 2.65 14.35 -0.44
N VAL A 961 2.17 15.20 0.48
CA VAL A 961 0.91 15.96 0.41
C VAL A 961 1.23 17.45 0.25
N ALA A 962 0.63 18.08 -0.76
CA ALA A 962 0.73 19.51 -0.96
C ALA A 962 -0.25 20.25 0.00
N GLY A 963 0.02 20.16 1.30
CA GLY A 963 -0.69 20.90 2.35
C GLY A 963 -0.48 22.42 2.25
N ASN A 964 -1.12 23.19 3.13
CA ASN A 964 -1.05 24.65 3.07
C ASN A 964 0.37 25.17 3.27
N ARG A 965 1.12 24.59 4.22
CA ARG A 965 2.53 24.92 4.45
C ARG A 965 3.44 24.53 3.29
N THR A 966 3.28 23.31 2.75
CA THR A 966 4.00 22.89 1.53
C THR A 966 3.76 23.88 0.39
N LYS A 967 2.53 24.39 0.21
CA LYS A 967 2.21 25.41 -0.80
C LYS A 967 2.75 26.81 -0.48
N ALA A 968 2.87 27.19 0.79
CA ALA A 968 3.51 28.44 1.20
C ALA A 968 5.00 28.41 0.85
N GLU A 969 5.70 27.33 1.21
CA GLU A 969 7.10 27.13 0.81
C GLU A 969 7.24 27.11 -0.72
N MET A 970 6.34 26.46 -1.47
CA MET A 970 6.39 26.49 -2.94
C MET A 970 6.31 27.91 -3.52
N LYS A 971 5.55 28.83 -2.89
CA LYS A 971 5.50 30.24 -3.33
C LYS A 971 6.74 31.04 -2.96
N ASN A 972 7.33 30.73 -1.80
CA ASN A 972 8.53 31.40 -1.29
C ASN A 972 9.84 30.82 -1.84
N TYR A 973 9.80 29.63 -2.45
CA TYR A 973 10.96 28.95 -3.01
C TYR A 973 11.57 29.75 -4.17
N THR A 974 12.71 30.39 -3.90
CA THR A 974 13.48 31.23 -4.82
C THR A 974 14.43 30.45 -5.74
N GLY A 975 14.26 29.13 -5.81
CA GLY A 975 15.23 28.18 -6.38
C GLY A 975 15.61 28.39 -7.85
N CYS A 976 16.73 27.77 -8.20
CA CYS A 976 17.40 27.85 -9.50
C CYS A 976 16.95 26.74 -10.44
#